data_AF-B5HLH1-F1
#
_entry.id   AF-B5HLH1-F1
#
_cell.length_a   1.000
_cell.length_b   1.000
_cell.length_c   1.000
_cell.angle_alpha   90.00
_cell.angle_beta   90.00
_cell.angle_gamma   90.00
#
_symmetry.space_group_name_H-M   'P 1'
#
loop_
_entity.id
_entity.type
_entity.pdbx_description
1 polymer ?
#
loop_
_entity_poly.entity_id
_entity_poly.type
_entity_poly.pdbx_seq_one_letter_code
_entity_poly.pdbx_strand_id
1 'polypeptide(L)'
;MERLRGRGVRRPCPDPPPATVGRMSNPAVPPRSLAEALRARDDVSLAALLRARPDLITPVPTDLTQLATRAGTRASVVRALERLDRFALQTAEALAVAADPAPYGELLALLTGDDGDPAVSAALPRALGTLREQALVWGDDDRLRLVRTALELLAPSPQHPSPTGLGPTVREATAGMSPGRIQDIVAAAGLGSTHDAVSAVASLTALFADRGRMSALLAGLPEESRQVLSRLVWGPPYGQVTAEPAVHLRRLLDLGLLVPTAPGTVVLPREAALHLRGGRAHREVAPLPPAVEPAATHRPQVVDATAAGQAYTALATVEELLKDWDEGGPAVLRAGGLSVRDLKRTAVALDVSEPVAAFWVELAYAAGLLASDGEADERYAATPAHDEWLEQPAAQRWARLAEAWLTATRTSGLVGGRDAKDRTLSALGPGLDRGAAPDVRHRVLTLLAGLPEGAAPSAESVLARLRWERPQRREEDLRSRLAEWTLKEAELLGVTGRGALSGHGRALLGATAPKRPDAVAQGPGDKLPVHHRPTAVPEPLSPTEQATASAAAARILAPLLPEPLDHVLLQADLTAVAPGPLQRSLAEVLDVLADVESKGGATVYRFTPGSVRRALDAGQAASDLHAFLAAHSRTPVPQPLTYLIDDVARRHGHLRVGAASAYVRCDDDALLNEILADKRAAGLRLRRLAPTVLAAQADPASLLDGLRAMGFAPAAESAEGDVLITRAHAHRTPPRTAPEPVPDGPPVPDATLLSAAIRAIRAGDLAATTPRRQTDQPQPATGELPRTSSAETLATMQAAVLTGESLWIGYVNAEGAASQRVIAPVRVEGGFVTAYDHTADEVRTYPLHRVTGVAELAGE
;
A
#
# COMPACT_ATOMS: atom_id res chain seq x y z
N MET A 1 38.68 75.78 -3.23
CA MET A 1 39.56 76.44 -2.25
C MET A 1 39.47 75.68 -0.94
N GLU A 2 40.59 75.10 -0.52
CA GLU A 2 40.83 74.53 0.80
C GLU A 2 40.30 75.41 1.95
N ARG A 3 39.86 74.79 3.05
CA ARG A 3 40.64 74.81 4.31
C ARG A 3 40.05 73.89 5.37
N LEU A 4 40.95 73.07 5.91
CA LEU A 4 40.83 72.25 7.11
C LEU A 4 40.76 73.10 8.40
N ARG A 5 39.99 72.63 9.39
CA ARG A 5 40.37 72.30 10.79
C ARG A 5 39.27 72.65 11.79
N GLY A 6 38.89 71.69 12.65
CA GLY A 6 38.38 72.03 13.99
C GLY A 6 37.43 71.03 14.67
N ARG A 7 38.02 70.10 15.45
CA ARG A 7 37.60 69.63 16.79
C ARG A 7 36.15 69.13 17.02
N GLY A 8 36.00 67.80 17.08
CA GLY A 8 34.89 67.14 17.79
C GLY A 8 35.30 66.70 19.20
N VAL A 9 34.52 67.10 20.20
CA VAL A 9 34.66 66.75 21.63
C VAL A 9 33.75 65.56 21.97
N ARG A 10 34.28 64.64 22.78
CA ARG A 10 33.71 63.36 23.22
C ARG A 10 32.51 63.49 24.17
N ARG A 11 31.59 62.51 24.10
CA ARG A 11 30.97 61.82 25.26
C ARG A 11 30.95 60.30 25.01
N PRO A 12 30.96 59.45 26.07
CA PRO A 12 31.46 58.08 26.02
C PRO A 12 30.39 57.03 25.68
N CYS A 13 30.84 55.96 25.01
CA CYS A 13 30.09 54.74 24.71
C CYS A 13 29.97 53.86 25.97
N PRO A 14 28.84 53.15 26.19
CA PRO A 14 28.75 52.15 27.25
C PRO A 14 29.51 50.87 26.87
N ASP A 15 30.13 50.24 27.86
CA ASP A 15 30.97 49.05 27.73
C ASP A 15 30.21 47.84 27.12
N PRO A 16 30.89 47.01 26.31
CA PRO A 16 30.33 45.76 25.82
C PRO A 16 30.18 44.75 26.97
N PRO A 17 29.14 43.88 26.94
CA PRO A 17 28.97 42.84 27.95
C PRO A 17 30.18 41.89 27.94
N PRO A 18 30.56 41.33 29.10
CA PRO A 18 31.73 40.45 29.20
C PRO A 18 31.55 39.25 28.29
N ALA A 19 32.63 38.95 27.54
CA ALA A 19 32.72 37.76 26.71
C ALA A 19 32.32 36.53 27.53
N THR A 20 31.20 35.92 27.16
CA THR A 20 30.90 34.55 27.57
C THR A 20 32.03 33.71 27.04
N VAL A 21 32.96 33.34 27.93
CA VAL A 21 33.96 32.32 27.68
C VAL A 21 33.16 31.09 27.24
N GLY A 22 33.15 30.85 25.93
CA GLY A 22 32.61 29.63 25.37
C GLY A 22 33.27 28.50 26.13
N ARG A 23 32.46 27.70 26.83
CA ARG A 23 32.90 26.39 27.29
C ARG A 23 33.49 25.72 26.06
N MET A 24 34.81 25.61 26.02
CA MET A 24 35.50 24.71 25.12
C MET A 24 34.81 23.36 25.32
N SER A 25 34.11 22.92 24.29
CA SER A 25 33.51 21.61 24.21
C SER A 25 34.62 20.61 24.54
N ASN A 26 34.52 19.98 25.70
CA ASN A 26 35.32 18.80 26.03
C ASN A 26 35.17 17.84 24.81
N PRO A 27 36.24 17.26 24.23
CA PRO A 27 36.07 16.32 23.12
C PRO A 27 35.08 15.26 23.58
N ALA A 28 33.91 15.24 22.96
CA ALA A 28 32.82 14.37 23.36
C ALA A 28 33.35 12.93 23.28
N VAL A 29 33.27 12.20 24.38
CA VAL A 29 33.67 10.79 24.40
C VAL A 29 32.83 10.09 23.33
N PRO A 30 33.44 9.40 22.36
CA PRO A 30 32.70 8.75 21.29
C PRO A 30 31.70 7.75 21.89
N PRO A 31 30.45 7.71 21.39
CA PRO A 31 29.41 6.85 21.96
C PRO A 31 29.87 5.39 21.92
N ARG A 32 29.65 4.65 23.00
CA ARG A 32 30.02 3.24 23.17
C ARG A 32 28.88 2.29 22.83
N SER A 33 27.66 2.81 22.69
CA SER A 33 26.46 2.06 22.33
C SER A 33 25.51 2.89 21.47
N LEU A 34 24.57 2.22 20.80
CA LEU A 34 23.50 2.89 20.06
C LEU A 34 22.65 3.80 20.98
N ALA A 35 22.40 3.39 22.22
CA ALA A 35 21.63 4.19 23.18
C ALA A 35 22.34 5.52 23.52
N GLU A 36 23.66 5.51 23.72
CA GLU A 36 24.44 6.73 23.92
C GLU A 36 24.44 7.62 22.65
N ALA A 37 24.55 7.00 21.47
CA ALA A 37 24.48 7.74 20.20
C ALA A 37 23.10 8.40 19.98
N LEU A 38 22.01 7.74 20.35
CA LEU A 38 20.65 8.32 20.29
C LEU A 38 20.47 9.45 21.32
N ARG A 39 21.08 9.31 22.50
CA ARG A 39 21.03 10.32 23.57
C ARG A 39 21.67 11.64 23.18
N ALA A 40 22.71 11.59 22.36
CA ALA A 40 23.38 12.76 21.80
C ALA A 40 22.64 13.44 20.64
N ARG A 41 21.58 12.84 20.06
CA ARG A 41 20.80 13.46 18.97
C ARG A 41 19.94 14.60 19.50
N ASP A 42 19.57 15.53 18.63
CA ASP A 42 18.52 16.52 18.91
C ASP A 42 17.12 15.95 18.64
N ASP A 43 16.09 16.68 19.05
CA ASP A 43 14.70 16.23 18.94
C ASP A 43 14.22 16.20 17.48
N VAL A 44 14.79 17.04 16.60
CA VAL A 44 14.52 17.01 15.16
C VAL A 44 15.01 15.69 14.56
N SER A 45 16.22 15.25 14.90
CA SER A 45 16.78 13.98 14.44
C SER A 45 16.04 12.77 15.03
N LEU A 46 15.55 12.85 16.27
CA LEU A 46 14.69 11.81 16.85
C LEU A 46 13.33 11.74 16.16
N ALA A 47 12.72 12.89 15.82
CA ALA A 47 11.49 12.94 15.05
C ALA A 47 11.68 12.34 13.65
N ALA A 48 12.82 12.63 12.99
CA ALA A 48 13.17 12.02 11.72
C ALA A 48 13.29 10.50 11.82
N LEU A 49 13.94 9.97 12.88
CA LEU A 49 14.02 8.53 13.14
C LEU A 49 12.63 7.90 13.31
N LEU A 50 11.78 8.47 14.16
CA LEU A 50 10.44 7.93 14.45
C LEU A 50 9.51 8.02 13.22
N ARG A 51 9.66 9.05 12.38
CA ARG A 51 8.93 9.15 11.10
C ARG A 51 9.43 8.11 10.09
N ALA A 52 10.75 7.89 10.01
CA ALA A 52 11.34 6.90 9.12
C ALA A 52 11.04 5.45 9.57
N ARG A 53 10.90 5.23 10.88
CA ARG A 53 10.60 3.94 11.53
C ARG A 53 9.40 4.06 12.48
N PRO A 54 8.17 4.17 11.95
CA PRO A 54 6.93 4.24 12.74
C PRO A 54 6.73 3.07 13.69
N ASP A 55 7.31 1.91 13.39
CA ASP A 55 7.24 0.73 14.26
C ASP A 55 7.97 0.90 15.61
N LEU A 56 8.76 1.95 15.79
CA LEU A 56 9.42 2.25 17.06
C LEU A 56 8.51 2.92 18.08
N ILE A 57 7.40 3.55 17.64
CA ILE A 57 6.55 4.40 18.49
C ILE A 57 5.32 3.68 19.08
N THR A 58 5.03 2.45 18.65
CA THR A 58 3.82 1.72 19.07
C THR A 58 4.19 0.45 19.86
N PRO A 59 4.00 0.42 21.19
CA PRO A 59 3.64 1.54 22.09
C PRO A 59 4.78 2.56 22.24
N VAL A 60 4.59 3.74 22.85
CA VAL A 60 5.67 4.75 22.96
C VAL A 60 6.80 4.22 23.87
N PRO A 61 8.08 4.30 23.46
CA PRO A 61 9.17 3.88 24.33
C PRO A 61 9.29 4.73 25.60
N THR A 62 9.67 4.13 26.72
CA THR A 62 9.85 4.82 28.01
C THR A 62 11.14 5.63 28.08
N ASP A 63 12.19 5.20 27.38
CA ASP A 63 13.50 5.87 27.36
C ASP A 63 14.29 5.54 26.09
N LEU A 64 15.47 6.17 25.93
CA LEU A 64 16.31 6.00 24.75
C LEU A 64 17.01 4.63 24.69
N THR A 65 17.15 3.93 25.80
CA THR A 65 17.68 2.56 25.86
C THR A 65 16.66 1.57 25.31
N GLN A 66 15.39 1.74 25.67
CA GLN A 66 14.29 0.97 25.10
C GLN A 66 14.12 1.26 23.61
N LEU A 67 14.21 2.53 23.19
CA LEU A 67 14.20 2.93 21.79
C LEU A 67 15.34 2.24 21.00
N ALA A 68 16.57 2.26 21.53
CA ALA A 68 17.73 1.60 20.92
C ALA A 68 17.52 0.08 20.80
N THR A 69 16.97 -0.54 21.85
CA THR A 69 16.69 -1.98 21.89
C THR A 69 15.67 -2.36 20.81
N ARG A 70 14.57 -1.59 20.69
CA ARG A 70 13.54 -1.79 19.66
C ARG A 70 14.09 -1.57 18.26
N ALA A 71 14.90 -0.53 18.06
CA ALA A 71 15.58 -0.25 16.81
C ALA A 71 16.55 -1.37 16.39
N GLY A 72 17.08 -2.13 17.35
CA GLY A 72 17.93 -3.29 17.11
C GLY A 72 17.17 -4.61 16.86
N THR A 73 15.84 -4.66 17.00
CA THR A 73 15.09 -5.91 16.79
C THR A 73 15.10 -6.34 15.33
N ARG A 74 15.07 -7.66 15.08
CA ARG A 74 15.10 -8.23 13.72
C ARG A 74 13.97 -7.70 12.83
N ALA A 75 12.73 -7.67 13.34
CA ALA A 75 11.58 -7.18 12.58
C ALA A 75 11.74 -5.71 12.16
N SER A 76 12.19 -4.87 13.09
CA SER A 76 12.38 -3.44 12.85
C SER A 76 13.54 -3.17 11.89
N VAL A 77 14.66 -3.89 12.02
CA VAL A 77 15.80 -3.78 11.11
C VAL A 77 15.46 -4.25 9.70
N VAL A 78 14.72 -5.36 9.54
CA VAL A 78 14.28 -5.83 8.21
C VAL A 78 13.44 -4.76 7.52
N ARG A 79 12.45 -4.17 8.21
CA ARG A 79 11.62 -3.08 7.67
C ARG A 79 12.44 -1.85 7.29
N ALA A 80 13.43 -1.48 8.11
CA ALA A 80 14.31 -0.36 7.80
C ALA A 80 15.15 -0.62 6.55
N LEU A 81 15.76 -1.82 6.43
CA LEU A 81 16.52 -2.22 5.24
C LEU A 81 15.66 -2.25 3.96
N GLU A 82 14.40 -2.69 4.04
CA GLU A 82 13.45 -2.68 2.91
C GLU A 82 13.04 -1.27 2.46
N ARG A 83 13.28 -0.25 3.28
CA ARG A 83 13.01 1.18 3.00
C ARG A 83 14.25 1.95 2.56
N LEU A 84 15.42 1.33 2.49
CA LEU A 84 16.62 1.98 1.96
C LEU A 84 16.55 2.10 0.44
N ASP A 85 17.15 3.15 -0.13
CA ASP A 85 17.46 3.15 -1.56
C ASP A 85 18.62 2.18 -1.87
N ARG A 86 18.81 1.86 -3.15
CA ARG A 86 19.81 0.92 -3.64
C ARG A 86 21.21 1.27 -3.14
N PHE A 87 21.58 2.54 -3.14
CA PHE A 87 22.93 2.93 -2.74
C PHE A 87 23.13 2.86 -1.22
N ALA A 88 22.13 3.26 -0.43
CA ALA A 88 22.16 3.12 1.02
C ALA A 88 22.20 1.65 1.44
N LEU A 89 21.46 0.77 0.75
CA LEU A 89 21.54 -0.68 0.95
C LEU A 89 22.93 -1.22 0.59
N GLN A 90 23.47 -0.84 -0.57
CA GLN A 90 24.83 -1.25 -0.98
C GLN A 90 25.91 -0.77 0.00
N THR A 91 25.72 0.42 0.58
CA THR A 91 26.60 0.98 1.62
C THR A 91 26.52 0.14 2.90
N ALA A 92 25.31 -0.25 3.34
CA ALA A 92 25.15 -1.13 4.50
C ALA A 92 25.73 -2.53 4.25
N GLU A 93 25.57 -3.07 3.05
CA GLU A 93 26.14 -4.36 2.63
C GLU A 93 27.68 -4.32 2.56
N ALA A 94 28.26 -3.23 2.07
CA ALA A 94 29.70 -3.00 2.07
C ALA A 94 30.24 -2.86 3.50
N LEU A 95 29.52 -2.13 4.37
CA LEU A 95 29.89 -2.01 5.79
C LEU A 95 29.80 -3.36 6.52
N ALA A 96 28.86 -4.23 6.15
CA ALA A 96 28.73 -5.57 6.73
C ALA A 96 29.89 -6.52 6.38
N VAL A 97 30.67 -6.21 5.33
CA VAL A 97 31.86 -6.97 4.94
C VAL A 97 33.19 -6.28 5.27
N ALA A 98 33.13 -5.05 5.80
CA ALA A 98 34.28 -4.30 6.30
C ALA A 98 34.76 -4.80 7.69
N ALA A 99 35.87 -4.25 8.18
CA ALA A 99 36.26 -4.40 9.59
C ALA A 99 35.18 -3.80 10.54
N ASP A 100 35.05 -4.33 11.76
CA ASP A 100 34.14 -3.76 12.79
C ASP A 100 34.96 -3.30 14.01
N PRO A 101 35.04 -1.98 14.30
CA PRO A 101 34.45 -0.87 13.55
C PRO A 101 35.23 -0.55 12.26
N ALA A 102 34.54 -0.01 11.25
CA ALA A 102 35.16 0.39 9.98
C ALA A 102 35.47 1.89 9.94
N PRO A 103 36.66 2.31 9.46
CA PRO A 103 36.89 3.71 9.10
C PRO A 103 36.19 4.06 7.78
N TYR A 104 35.79 5.32 7.62
CA TYR A 104 35.13 5.84 6.41
C TYR A 104 35.93 5.55 5.14
N GLY A 105 37.26 5.68 5.20
CA GLY A 105 38.15 5.41 4.07
C GLY A 105 38.09 3.95 3.58
N GLU A 106 37.94 2.98 4.48
CA GLU A 106 37.79 1.57 4.11
C GLU A 106 36.44 1.32 3.43
N LEU A 107 35.36 1.86 3.99
CA LEU A 107 34.03 1.79 3.39
C LEU A 107 34.01 2.42 1.99
N LEU A 108 34.63 3.59 1.83
CA LEU A 108 34.75 4.26 0.55
C LEU A 108 35.53 3.41 -0.45
N ALA A 109 36.65 2.80 -0.04
CA ALA A 109 37.44 1.91 -0.89
C ALA A 109 36.65 0.67 -1.33
N LEU A 110 35.84 0.09 -0.45
CA LEU A 110 34.97 -1.05 -0.77
C LEU A 110 33.89 -0.71 -1.81
N LEU A 111 33.42 0.54 -1.86
CA LEU A 111 32.41 0.98 -2.82
C LEU A 111 33.03 1.46 -4.15
N THR A 112 34.18 2.14 -4.09
CA THR A 112 34.82 2.73 -5.27
C THR A 112 35.79 1.77 -5.98
N GLY A 113 36.39 0.85 -5.24
CA GLY A 113 37.53 0.08 -5.70
C GLY A 113 38.82 0.91 -5.76
N ASP A 114 39.88 0.29 -6.26
CA ASP A 114 41.22 0.88 -6.33
C ASP A 114 41.29 2.08 -7.29
N ASP A 115 40.41 2.11 -8.29
CA ASP A 115 40.36 3.16 -9.31
C ASP A 115 39.70 4.47 -8.81
N GLY A 116 38.95 4.39 -7.71
CA GLY A 116 38.12 5.50 -7.23
C GLY A 116 36.85 5.73 -8.09
N ASP A 117 35.83 6.36 -7.51
CA ASP A 117 34.66 6.83 -8.25
C ASP A 117 34.16 8.16 -7.64
N PRO A 118 34.32 9.30 -8.33
CA PRO A 118 33.88 10.60 -7.84
C PRO A 118 32.37 10.68 -7.53
N ALA A 119 31.53 9.95 -8.25
CA ALA A 119 30.08 9.95 -8.02
C ALA A 119 29.74 9.22 -6.71
N VAL A 120 30.42 8.11 -6.43
CA VAL A 120 30.32 7.39 -5.16
C VAL A 120 30.86 8.24 -4.01
N SER A 121 32.02 8.87 -4.17
CA SER A 121 32.60 9.76 -3.15
C SER A 121 31.65 10.93 -2.80
N ALA A 122 30.96 11.49 -3.79
CA ALA A 122 29.98 12.55 -3.58
C ALA A 122 28.68 12.04 -2.93
N ALA A 123 28.23 10.82 -3.26
CA ALA A 123 26.98 10.26 -2.77
C ALA A 123 27.09 9.60 -1.38
N LEU A 124 28.26 9.07 -1.00
CA LEU A 124 28.45 8.30 0.24
C LEU A 124 28.04 9.05 1.52
N PRO A 125 28.36 10.35 1.71
CA PRO A 125 27.92 11.08 2.90
C PRO A 125 26.39 11.07 3.09
N ARG A 126 25.61 11.19 2.01
CA ARG A 126 24.15 11.11 2.04
C ARG A 126 23.68 9.72 2.46
N ALA A 127 24.21 8.67 1.83
CA ALA A 127 23.84 7.29 2.16
C ALA A 127 24.14 6.96 3.64
N LEU A 128 25.32 7.36 4.13
CA LEU A 128 25.70 7.19 5.52
C LEU A 128 24.82 8.01 6.46
N GLY A 129 24.45 9.23 6.06
CA GLY A 129 23.47 10.07 6.74
C GLY A 129 22.13 9.35 6.91
N THR A 130 21.58 8.77 5.83
CA THR A 130 20.33 7.99 5.88
C THR A 130 20.44 6.77 6.80
N LEU A 131 21.55 6.03 6.77
CA LEU A 131 21.78 4.88 7.66
C LEU A 131 21.88 5.31 9.14
N ARG A 132 22.50 6.46 9.42
CA ARG A 132 22.55 7.06 10.75
C ARG A 132 21.16 7.53 11.18
N GLU A 133 20.45 8.31 10.37
CA GLU A 133 19.09 8.78 10.64
C GLU A 133 18.15 7.64 11.04
N GLN A 134 18.19 6.50 10.33
CA GLN A 134 17.39 5.31 10.62
C GLN A 134 17.91 4.42 11.76
N ALA A 135 18.97 4.84 12.46
CA ALA A 135 19.62 4.11 13.55
C ALA A 135 20.11 2.70 13.15
N LEU A 136 20.52 2.54 11.89
CA LEU A 136 21.17 1.33 11.37
C LEU A 136 22.69 1.39 11.54
N VAL A 137 23.26 2.60 11.51
CA VAL A 137 24.69 2.86 11.74
C VAL A 137 24.87 3.89 12.86
N TRP A 138 25.91 3.69 13.67
CA TRP A 138 26.32 4.61 14.73
C TRP A 138 27.84 4.70 14.82
N GLY A 139 28.34 5.67 15.58
CA GLY A 139 29.77 5.98 15.69
C GLY A 139 30.23 7.06 14.69
N ASP A 140 31.40 7.63 14.99
CA ASP A 140 32.05 8.66 14.18
C ASP A 140 32.65 8.07 12.90
N ASP A 141 33.10 8.91 11.98
CA ASP A 141 33.60 8.48 10.66
C ASP A 141 34.85 7.58 10.74
N ASP A 142 35.63 7.64 11.83
CA ASP A 142 36.75 6.73 12.07
C ASP A 142 36.32 5.35 12.61
N ARG A 143 35.08 5.23 13.10
CA ARG A 143 34.58 4.05 13.80
C ARG A 143 33.10 3.78 13.49
N LEU A 144 32.79 3.59 12.22
CA LEU A 144 31.46 3.23 11.76
C LEU A 144 31.08 1.83 12.25
N ARG A 145 29.91 1.72 12.86
CA ARG A 145 29.36 0.46 13.37
C ARG A 145 27.96 0.23 12.85
N LEU A 146 27.79 -0.87 12.15
CA LEU A 146 26.47 -1.37 11.79
C LEU A 146 25.81 -1.99 13.03
N VAL A 147 24.50 -1.81 13.22
CA VAL A 147 23.79 -2.51 14.31
C VAL A 147 23.91 -4.02 14.14
N ARG A 148 24.15 -4.74 15.25
CA ARG A 148 24.46 -6.18 15.24
C ARG A 148 23.47 -7.00 14.41
N THR A 149 22.17 -6.74 14.56
CA THR A 149 21.13 -7.46 13.80
C THR A 149 21.20 -7.19 12.30
N ALA A 150 21.58 -5.97 11.87
CA ALA A 150 21.80 -5.68 10.46
C ALA A 150 23.07 -6.35 9.94
N LEU A 151 24.14 -6.40 10.74
CA LEU A 151 25.35 -7.16 10.42
C LEU A 151 25.03 -8.65 10.22
N GLU A 152 24.27 -9.27 11.12
CA GLU A 152 23.83 -10.67 11.02
C GLU A 152 22.93 -10.94 9.79
N LEU A 153 22.20 -9.93 9.29
CA LEU A 153 21.30 -10.03 8.14
C LEU A 153 21.99 -9.76 6.78
N LEU A 154 23.14 -9.10 6.77
CA LEU A 154 23.84 -8.64 5.56
C LEU A 154 25.19 -9.34 5.36
N ALA A 155 25.86 -9.74 6.44
CA ALA A 155 27.13 -10.44 6.37
C ALA A 155 26.98 -11.84 5.74
N PRO A 156 27.99 -12.31 4.98
CA PRO A 156 27.97 -13.64 4.40
C PRO A 156 27.87 -14.72 5.48
N SER A 157 27.01 -15.72 5.24
CA SER A 157 27.01 -16.97 6.01
C SER A 157 26.86 -18.17 5.08
N PRO A 158 27.23 -19.39 5.51
CA PRO A 158 27.04 -20.60 4.71
C PRO A 158 25.58 -20.87 4.32
N GLN A 159 24.63 -20.41 5.14
CA GLN A 159 23.19 -20.60 4.91
C GLN A 159 22.56 -19.45 4.11
N HIS A 160 23.21 -18.27 4.10
CA HIS A 160 22.75 -17.07 3.41
C HIS A 160 23.93 -16.45 2.66
N PRO A 161 24.11 -16.73 1.35
CA PRO A 161 25.15 -16.09 0.56
C PRO A 161 24.99 -14.57 0.63
N SER A 162 26.10 -13.84 0.81
CA SER A 162 26.04 -12.38 0.92
C SER A 162 25.45 -11.76 -0.35
N PRO A 163 24.67 -10.67 -0.24
CA PRO A 163 24.22 -9.89 -1.40
C PRO A 163 25.39 -9.40 -2.29
N THR A 164 26.58 -9.27 -1.72
CA THR A 164 27.82 -8.90 -2.43
C THR A 164 28.47 -10.08 -3.18
N GLY A 165 28.03 -11.32 -2.93
CA GLY A 165 28.69 -12.54 -3.39
C GLY A 165 30.05 -12.82 -2.72
N LEU A 166 30.47 -12.04 -1.73
CA LEU A 166 31.72 -12.30 -0.99
C LEU A 166 31.57 -13.49 -0.03
N GLY A 167 32.65 -14.24 0.14
CA GLY A 167 32.75 -15.34 1.10
C GLY A 167 33.11 -14.90 2.53
N PRO A 168 33.33 -15.88 3.42
CA PRO A 168 33.92 -15.64 4.73
C PRO A 168 35.34 -15.06 4.61
N THR A 169 35.79 -14.36 5.64
CA THR A 169 37.19 -13.92 5.78
C THR A 169 38.14 -15.12 5.82
N VAL A 170 39.43 -14.93 5.53
CA VAL A 170 40.45 -15.98 5.70
C VAL A 170 40.39 -16.60 7.10
N ARG A 171 40.20 -15.76 8.13
CA ARG A 171 40.07 -16.21 9.52
C ARG A 171 38.86 -17.12 9.74
N GLU A 172 37.71 -16.78 9.17
CA GLU A 172 36.50 -17.59 9.27
C GLU A 172 36.59 -18.86 8.42
N ALA A 173 37.16 -18.77 7.22
CA ALA A 173 37.30 -19.91 6.30
C ALA A 173 38.26 -20.98 6.84
N THR A 174 39.29 -20.55 7.58
CA THR A 174 40.27 -21.43 8.23
C THR A 174 39.85 -21.89 9.62
N ALA A 175 38.67 -21.46 10.11
CA ALA A 175 38.16 -21.88 11.41
C ALA A 175 37.92 -23.40 11.43
N GLY A 176 38.59 -24.09 12.35
CA GLY A 176 38.53 -25.55 12.46
C GLY A 176 39.62 -26.32 11.70
N MET A 177 40.52 -25.63 10.98
CA MET A 177 41.71 -26.27 10.39
C MET A 177 42.75 -26.62 11.45
N SER A 178 43.51 -27.70 11.20
CA SER A 178 44.64 -28.03 12.06
C SER A 178 45.74 -26.97 11.94
N PRO A 179 46.43 -26.61 13.05
CA PRO A 179 47.53 -25.66 13.01
C PRO A 179 48.62 -26.02 11.99
N GLY A 180 48.93 -27.32 11.84
CA GLY A 180 49.88 -27.82 10.85
C GLY A 180 49.48 -27.49 9.41
N ARG A 181 48.21 -27.69 9.05
CA ARG A 181 47.73 -27.35 7.69
C ARG A 181 47.81 -25.85 7.40
N ILE A 182 47.54 -25.01 8.40
CA ILE A 182 47.67 -23.56 8.25
C ILE A 182 49.14 -23.18 8.01
N GLN A 183 50.08 -23.80 8.72
CA GLN A 183 51.52 -23.60 8.49
C GLN A 183 51.97 -24.08 7.10
N ASP A 184 51.43 -25.19 6.60
CA ASP A 184 51.70 -25.66 5.24
C ASP A 184 51.27 -24.61 4.19
N ILE A 185 50.10 -23.97 4.39
CA ILE A 185 49.60 -22.91 3.50
C ILE A 185 50.50 -21.67 3.57
N VAL A 186 50.88 -21.23 4.77
CA VAL A 186 51.80 -20.10 4.97
C VAL A 186 53.14 -20.35 4.28
N ALA A 187 53.71 -21.55 4.44
CA ALA A 187 54.96 -21.94 3.79
C ALA A 187 54.82 -22.00 2.26
N ALA A 188 53.73 -22.58 1.73
CA ALA A 188 53.46 -22.65 0.30
C ALA A 188 53.25 -21.27 -0.33
N ALA A 189 52.71 -20.31 0.42
CA ALA A 189 52.56 -18.91 0.04
C ALA A 189 53.86 -18.09 0.13
N GLY A 190 54.98 -18.71 0.54
CA GLY A 190 56.30 -18.07 0.64
C GLY A 190 56.44 -17.14 1.85
N LEU A 191 55.63 -17.35 2.89
CA LEU A 191 55.71 -16.62 4.16
C LEU A 191 56.58 -17.39 5.17
N GLY A 192 57.20 -16.66 6.10
CA GLY A 192 57.95 -17.29 7.20
C GLY A 192 57.02 -18.01 8.18
N SER A 193 57.51 -19.09 8.79
CA SER A 193 56.75 -19.83 9.82
C SER A 193 56.46 -18.95 11.03
N THR A 194 55.30 -19.14 11.65
CA THR A 194 54.87 -18.40 12.85
C THR A 194 54.79 -19.31 14.07
N HIS A 195 54.75 -18.73 15.26
CA HIS A 195 54.71 -19.49 16.52
C HIS A 195 53.32 -20.06 16.86
N ASP A 196 52.24 -19.57 16.23
CA ASP A 196 50.88 -20.06 16.43
C ASP A 196 49.98 -19.84 15.19
N ALA A 197 48.82 -20.50 15.19
CA ALA A 197 47.86 -20.48 14.08
C ALA A 197 47.16 -19.12 13.88
N VAL A 198 46.93 -18.33 14.93
CA VAL A 198 46.34 -17.00 14.83
C VAL A 198 47.30 -16.06 14.11
N SER A 199 48.58 -16.09 14.48
CA SER A 199 49.63 -15.33 13.81
C SER A 199 49.85 -15.78 12.36
N ALA A 200 49.72 -17.07 12.08
CA ALA A 200 49.78 -17.62 10.71
C ALA A 200 48.63 -17.09 9.84
N VAL A 201 47.40 -17.18 10.34
CA VAL A 201 46.21 -16.65 9.68
C VAL A 201 46.33 -15.14 9.46
N ALA A 202 46.80 -14.38 10.45
CA ALA A 202 47.02 -12.93 10.32
C ALA A 202 48.05 -12.60 9.23
N SER A 203 49.13 -13.38 9.14
CA SER A 203 50.16 -13.22 8.09
C SER A 203 49.61 -13.52 6.70
N LEU A 204 48.76 -14.54 6.57
CA LEU A 204 48.08 -14.89 5.33
C LEU A 204 47.05 -13.83 4.92
N THR A 205 46.24 -13.34 5.86
CA THR A 205 45.32 -12.22 5.65
C THR A 205 46.09 -10.97 5.19
N ALA A 206 47.22 -10.64 5.81
CA ALA A 206 48.06 -9.52 5.41
C ALA A 206 48.64 -9.68 3.99
N LEU A 207 49.02 -10.91 3.60
CA LEU A 207 49.46 -11.21 2.24
C LEU A 207 48.34 -10.96 1.22
N PHE A 208 47.12 -11.41 1.49
CA PHE A 208 45.99 -11.25 0.57
C PHE A 208 45.48 -9.80 0.49
N ALA A 209 45.64 -9.03 1.56
CA ALA A 209 45.33 -7.61 1.59
C ALA A 209 46.38 -6.74 0.87
N ASP A 210 47.63 -7.19 0.77
CA ASP A 210 48.71 -6.46 0.09
C ASP A 210 48.58 -6.58 -1.44
N ARG A 211 48.37 -5.44 -2.11
CA ARG A 211 48.15 -5.40 -3.57
C ARG A 211 49.34 -5.93 -4.36
N GLY A 212 50.55 -5.50 -4.05
CA GLY A 212 51.74 -5.88 -4.81
C GLY A 212 52.08 -7.36 -4.64
N ARG A 213 52.04 -7.83 -3.39
CA ARG A 213 52.38 -9.23 -3.07
C ARG A 213 51.33 -10.21 -3.58
N MET A 214 50.05 -9.87 -3.47
CA MET A 214 48.97 -10.71 -4.00
C MET A 214 48.98 -10.76 -5.53
N SER A 215 49.24 -9.64 -6.22
CA SER A 215 49.40 -9.64 -7.68
C SER A 215 50.59 -10.50 -8.13
N ALA A 216 51.72 -10.47 -7.41
CA ALA A 216 52.85 -11.35 -7.69
C ALA A 216 52.50 -12.83 -7.46
N LEU A 217 51.73 -13.15 -6.41
CA LEU A 217 51.26 -14.51 -6.14
C LEU A 217 50.35 -15.03 -7.26
N LEU A 218 49.40 -14.21 -7.71
CA LEU A 218 48.45 -14.55 -8.77
C LEU A 218 49.13 -14.69 -10.14
N ALA A 219 50.16 -13.90 -10.42
CA ALA A 219 50.94 -14.00 -11.66
C ALA A 219 51.68 -15.35 -11.80
N GLY A 220 52.02 -15.99 -10.68
CA GLY A 220 52.63 -17.32 -10.64
C GLY A 220 51.66 -18.50 -10.82
N LEU A 221 50.35 -18.25 -10.99
CA LEU A 221 49.34 -19.31 -11.12
C LEU A 221 49.18 -19.81 -12.57
N PRO A 222 48.94 -21.12 -12.77
CA PRO A 222 48.47 -21.66 -14.05
C PRO A 222 47.21 -20.95 -14.55
N GLU A 223 47.03 -20.89 -15.87
CA GLU A 223 45.87 -20.24 -16.50
C GLU A 223 44.55 -20.89 -16.04
N GLU A 224 44.51 -22.21 -15.93
CA GLU A 224 43.34 -22.96 -15.48
C GLU A 224 42.95 -22.61 -14.04
N SER A 225 43.94 -22.38 -13.16
CA SER A 225 43.71 -21.92 -11.79
C SER A 225 43.09 -20.51 -11.77
N ARG A 226 43.57 -19.60 -12.62
CA ARG A 226 43.00 -18.25 -12.76
C ARG A 226 41.58 -18.27 -13.32
N GLN A 227 41.30 -19.17 -14.26
CA GLN A 227 39.94 -19.37 -14.78
C GLN A 227 38.96 -19.86 -13.71
N VAL A 228 39.37 -20.78 -12.83
CA VAL A 228 38.53 -21.22 -11.70
C VAL A 228 38.19 -20.04 -10.79
N LEU A 229 39.20 -19.25 -10.40
CA LEU A 229 38.99 -18.08 -9.55
C LEU A 229 38.01 -17.10 -10.21
N SER A 230 38.17 -16.81 -11.51
CA SER A 230 37.32 -15.87 -12.27
C SER A 230 35.82 -16.23 -12.21
N ARG A 231 35.47 -17.52 -12.17
CA ARG A 231 34.08 -18.00 -12.05
C ARG A 231 33.48 -17.76 -10.67
N LEU A 232 34.31 -17.80 -9.62
CA LEU A 232 33.91 -17.59 -8.23
C LEU A 232 33.96 -16.12 -7.81
N VAL A 233 34.58 -15.23 -8.59
CA VAL A 233 34.75 -13.81 -8.21
C VAL A 233 33.42 -13.13 -7.92
N TRP A 234 32.41 -13.24 -8.80
CA TRP A 234 31.11 -12.58 -8.64
C TRP A 234 29.94 -13.55 -8.47
N GLY A 235 30.18 -14.86 -8.65
CA GLY A 235 29.21 -15.90 -8.39
C GLY A 235 29.13 -16.25 -6.90
N PRO A 236 28.44 -17.35 -6.53
CA PRO A 236 28.55 -17.91 -5.19
C PRO A 236 30.03 -18.14 -4.85
N PRO A 237 30.49 -17.75 -3.65
CA PRO A 237 31.90 -17.90 -3.29
C PRO A 237 32.28 -19.37 -3.03
N TYR A 238 31.32 -20.29 -3.10
CA TYR A 238 31.48 -21.72 -2.85
C TYR A 238 31.56 -22.50 -4.16
N GLY A 239 32.45 -23.49 -4.19
CA GLY A 239 32.59 -24.45 -5.29
C GLY A 239 32.60 -25.89 -4.78
N GLN A 240 32.29 -26.83 -5.66
CA GLN A 240 32.40 -28.27 -5.40
C GLN A 240 33.73 -28.79 -5.95
N VAL A 241 34.40 -29.65 -5.17
CA VAL A 241 35.71 -30.23 -5.48
C VAL A 241 35.69 -31.73 -5.17
N THR A 242 36.31 -32.53 -6.03
CA THR A 242 36.45 -33.98 -5.87
C THR A 242 37.42 -34.34 -4.73
N ALA A 243 37.33 -35.56 -4.21
CA ALA A 243 38.26 -36.06 -3.18
C ALA A 243 39.73 -36.00 -3.64
N GLU A 244 39.96 -36.21 -4.94
CA GLU A 244 41.26 -36.01 -5.59
C GLU A 244 41.19 -34.78 -6.50
N PRO A 245 41.51 -33.57 -6.01
CA PRO A 245 41.48 -32.37 -6.82
C PRO A 245 42.56 -32.41 -7.89
N ALA A 246 42.19 -31.95 -9.09
CA ALA A 246 43.11 -31.72 -10.20
C ALA A 246 44.26 -30.76 -9.79
N VAL A 247 45.40 -30.86 -10.47
CA VAL A 247 46.63 -30.12 -10.11
C VAL A 247 46.39 -28.61 -9.99
N HIS A 248 45.63 -28.02 -10.92
CA HIS A 248 45.30 -26.58 -10.90
C HIS A 248 44.41 -26.16 -9.71
N LEU A 249 43.55 -27.05 -9.20
CA LEU A 249 42.76 -26.82 -7.98
C LEU A 249 43.59 -27.03 -6.72
N ARG A 250 44.44 -28.06 -6.70
CA ARG A 250 45.35 -28.34 -5.59
C ARG A 250 46.28 -27.16 -5.32
N ARG A 251 46.80 -26.53 -6.38
CA ARG A 251 47.61 -25.32 -6.25
C ARG A 251 46.87 -24.17 -5.56
N LEU A 252 45.58 -23.98 -5.82
CA LEU A 252 44.77 -22.96 -5.16
C LEU A 252 44.53 -23.28 -3.67
N LEU A 253 44.34 -24.56 -3.34
CA LEU A 253 44.18 -25.05 -1.96
C LEU A 253 45.47 -24.95 -1.14
N ASP A 254 46.63 -25.19 -1.76
CA ASP A 254 47.93 -25.10 -1.11
C ASP A 254 48.32 -23.64 -0.84
N LEU A 255 47.92 -22.72 -1.70
CA LEU A 255 48.14 -21.28 -1.50
C LEU A 255 47.08 -20.61 -0.62
N GLY A 256 46.06 -21.34 -0.16
CA GLY A 256 44.95 -20.79 0.63
C GLY A 256 44.02 -19.84 -0.14
N LEU A 257 44.13 -19.80 -1.48
CA LEU A 257 43.25 -19.03 -2.36
C LEU A 257 41.88 -19.67 -2.51
N LEU A 258 41.79 -20.99 -2.28
CA LEU A 258 40.56 -21.71 -1.99
C LEU A 258 40.74 -22.44 -0.67
N VAL A 259 39.69 -22.49 0.14
CA VAL A 259 39.75 -23.03 1.50
C VAL A 259 38.63 -24.07 1.67
N PRO A 260 38.93 -25.32 2.04
CA PRO A 260 37.91 -26.35 2.26
C PRO A 260 37.06 -26.03 3.50
N THR A 261 35.73 -26.04 3.35
CA THR A 261 34.78 -25.75 4.44
C THR A 261 33.96 -26.97 4.88
N ALA A 262 33.76 -27.93 3.97
CA ALA A 262 33.08 -29.20 4.22
C ALA A 262 33.61 -30.25 3.24
N PRO A 263 33.36 -31.57 3.45
CA PRO A 263 33.75 -32.59 2.48
C PRO A 263 33.24 -32.25 1.08
N GLY A 264 34.17 -32.14 0.13
CA GLY A 264 33.86 -31.79 -1.27
C GLY A 264 33.48 -30.33 -1.54
N THR A 265 33.50 -29.44 -0.54
CA THR A 265 33.14 -28.02 -0.71
C THR A 265 34.30 -27.11 -0.35
N VAL A 266 34.59 -26.15 -1.22
CA VAL A 266 35.61 -25.12 -1.04
C VAL A 266 34.98 -23.74 -1.11
N VAL A 267 35.63 -22.76 -0.50
CA VAL A 267 35.22 -21.36 -0.54
C VAL A 267 36.38 -20.46 -0.97
N LEU A 268 36.07 -19.41 -1.71
CA LEU A 268 36.98 -18.30 -2.00
C LEU A 268 36.95 -17.30 -0.83
N PRO A 269 38.07 -17.12 -0.08
CA PRO A 269 38.11 -16.18 1.03
C PRO A 269 37.92 -14.73 0.58
N ARG A 270 37.29 -13.91 1.43
CA ARG A 270 36.91 -12.52 1.16
C ARG A 270 38.07 -11.66 0.67
N GLU A 271 39.23 -11.75 1.31
CA GLU A 271 40.41 -10.93 1.02
C GLU A 271 40.95 -11.23 -0.37
N ALA A 272 40.99 -12.52 -0.75
CA ALA A 272 41.37 -12.93 -2.10
C ALA A 272 40.32 -12.47 -3.14
N ALA A 273 39.03 -12.59 -2.84
CA ALA A 273 37.96 -12.11 -3.70
C ALA A 273 38.02 -10.58 -3.90
N LEU A 274 38.20 -9.80 -2.84
CA LEU A 274 38.32 -8.34 -2.92
C LEU A 274 39.54 -7.93 -3.75
N HIS A 275 40.67 -8.63 -3.64
CA HIS A 275 41.80 -8.38 -4.52
C HIS A 275 41.44 -8.59 -6.00
N LEU A 276 40.83 -9.74 -6.33
CA LEU A 276 40.39 -10.08 -7.68
C LEU A 276 39.32 -9.12 -8.24
N ARG A 277 38.57 -8.45 -7.36
CA ARG A 277 37.54 -7.45 -7.72
C ARG A 277 38.09 -6.02 -7.85
N GLY A 278 39.39 -5.81 -7.60
CA GLY A 278 39.99 -4.46 -7.55
C GLY A 278 39.49 -3.65 -6.36
N GLY A 279 39.31 -4.29 -5.21
CA GLY A 279 38.84 -3.68 -3.96
C GLY A 279 37.31 -3.53 -3.84
N ARG A 280 36.55 -3.81 -4.89
CA ARG A 280 35.10 -3.58 -4.92
C ARG A 280 34.31 -4.68 -4.20
N ALA A 281 33.41 -4.30 -3.32
CA ALA A 281 32.42 -5.19 -2.71
C ALA A 281 31.29 -5.55 -3.69
N HIS A 282 30.84 -4.60 -4.51
CA HIS A 282 29.76 -4.77 -5.47
C HIS A 282 30.26 -4.74 -6.90
N ARG A 283 29.62 -5.51 -7.80
CA ARG A 283 29.98 -5.52 -9.23
C ARG A 283 29.65 -4.20 -9.90
N GLU A 284 28.49 -3.67 -9.55
CA GLU A 284 27.97 -2.39 -10.00
C GLU A 284 27.43 -1.65 -8.80
N VAL A 285 27.88 -0.41 -8.59
CA VAL A 285 27.40 0.48 -7.54
C VAL A 285 26.52 1.54 -8.20
N ALA A 286 25.36 1.80 -7.60
CA ALA A 286 24.38 2.74 -8.17
C ALA A 286 24.25 3.99 -7.29
N PRO A 287 25.27 4.88 -7.25
CA PRO A 287 25.33 6.00 -6.31
C PRO A 287 24.20 7.02 -6.47
N LEU A 288 23.68 7.12 -7.69
CA LEU A 288 22.63 8.06 -8.08
C LEU A 288 21.40 7.31 -8.59
N PRO A 289 20.20 7.87 -8.38
CA PRO A 289 19.02 7.29 -8.95
C PRO A 289 19.05 7.39 -10.48
N PRO A 290 18.59 6.36 -11.21
CA PRO A 290 18.35 6.44 -12.64
C PRO A 290 17.45 7.64 -12.96
N ALA A 291 17.78 8.37 -14.02
CA ALA A 291 16.96 9.48 -14.49
C ALA A 291 15.68 8.94 -15.14
N VAL A 292 14.54 9.56 -14.83
CA VAL A 292 13.30 9.35 -15.58
C VAL A 292 13.30 10.41 -16.66
N GLU A 293 13.59 10.00 -17.90
CA GLU A 293 13.69 10.90 -19.04
C GLU A 293 12.45 10.79 -19.94
N PRO A 294 12.03 11.88 -20.59
CA PRO A 294 10.94 11.83 -21.55
C PRO A 294 11.34 10.95 -22.75
N ALA A 295 10.58 9.88 -22.97
CA ALA A 295 10.69 9.06 -24.17
C ALA A 295 9.93 9.69 -25.35
N ALA A 296 8.86 10.43 -25.05
CA ALA A 296 8.10 11.21 -26.01
C ALA A 296 7.65 12.55 -25.40
N THR A 297 7.35 13.53 -26.25
CA THR A 297 6.79 14.82 -25.83
C THR A 297 5.65 15.22 -26.74
N HIS A 298 4.55 15.63 -26.13
CA HIS A 298 3.32 16.04 -26.79
C HIS A 298 2.92 17.45 -26.36
N ARG A 299 2.04 18.10 -27.12
CA ARG A 299 1.43 19.36 -26.68
C ARG A 299 0.52 19.08 -25.48
N PRO A 300 0.59 19.86 -24.38
CA PRO A 300 -0.24 19.62 -23.19
C PRO A 300 -1.74 19.51 -23.52
N GLN A 301 -2.24 20.35 -24.43
CA GLN A 301 -3.66 20.31 -24.83
C GLN A 301 -4.08 18.99 -25.49
N VAL A 302 -3.17 18.32 -26.21
CA VAL A 302 -3.44 17.02 -26.84
C VAL A 302 -3.47 15.92 -25.79
N VAL A 303 -2.59 15.99 -24.79
CA VAL A 303 -2.58 15.08 -23.64
C VAL A 303 -3.87 15.23 -22.86
N ASP A 304 -4.25 16.46 -22.53
CA ASP A 304 -5.47 16.77 -21.77
C ASP A 304 -6.73 16.31 -22.49
N ALA A 305 -6.85 16.58 -23.80
CA ALA A 305 -7.98 16.12 -24.60
C ALA A 305 -8.05 14.58 -24.72
N THR A 306 -6.89 13.91 -24.86
CA THR A 306 -6.85 12.44 -24.91
C THR A 306 -7.27 11.83 -23.57
N ALA A 307 -6.73 12.38 -22.47
CA ALA A 307 -7.06 11.97 -21.11
C ALA A 307 -8.55 12.23 -20.78
N ALA A 308 -9.11 13.36 -21.21
CA ALA A 308 -10.53 13.66 -21.05
C ALA A 308 -11.43 12.67 -21.84
N GLY A 309 -11.01 12.27 -23.04
CA GLY A 309 -11.69 11.21 -23.80
C GLY A 309 -11.71 9.88 -23.05
N GLN A 310 -10.59 9.46 -22.45
CA GLN A 310 -10.53 8.26 -21.62
C GLN A 310 -11.38 8.39 -20.35
N ALA A 311 -11.35 9.54 -19.69
CA ALA A 311 -12.21 9.82 -18.53
C ALA A 311 -13.71 9.70 -18.88
N TYR A 312 -14.11 10.18 -20.07
CA TYR A 312 -15.48 10.02 -20.56
C TYR A 312 -15.82 8.54 -20.81
N THR A 313 -14.94 7.78 -21.46
CA THR A 313 -15.11 6.33 -21.66
C THR A 313 -15.22 5.59 -20.32
N ALA A 314 -14.38 5.93 -19.34
CA ALA A 314 -14.41 5.34 -18.00
C ALA A 314 -15.78 5.51 -17.32
N LEU A 315 -16.36 6.71 -17.39
CA LEU A 315 -17.70 6.99 -16.86
C LEU A 315 -18.77 6.14 -17.54
N ALA A 316 -18.74 6.07 -18.88
CA ALA A 316 -19.69 5.29 -19.66
C ALA A 316 -19.59 3.79 -19.34
N THR A 317 -18.37 3.25 -19.18
CA THR A 317 -18.16 1.83 -18.86
C THR A 317 -18.67 1.47 -17.45
N VAL A 318 -18.45 2.33 -16.45
CA VAL A 318 -18.97 2.08 -15.09
C VAL A 318 -20.49 2.18 -15.05
N GLU A 319 -21.07 3.13 -15.77
CA GLU A 319 -22.53 3.28 -15.89
C GLU A 319 -23.16 2.05 -16.59
N GLU A 320 -22.56 1.57 -17.67
CA GLU A 320 -23.01 0.36 -18.37
C GLU A 320 -22.90 -0.90 -17.48
N LEU A 321 -21.81 -1.04 -16.72
CA LEU A 321 -21.62 -2.14 -15.77
C LEU A 321 -22.73 -2.15 -14.70
N LEU A 322 -23.00 -1.01 -14.08
CA LEU A 322 -23.98 -0.93 -12.99
C LEU A 322 -25.41 -1.08 -13.51
N LYS A 323 -25.68 -0.63 -14.74
CA LYS A 323 -26.96 -0.85 -15.43
C LYS A 323 -27.19 -2.33 -15.76
N ASP A 324 -26.16 -3.05 -16.22
CA ASP A 324 -26.26 -4.50 -16.49
C ASP A 324 -26.63 -5.31 -15.22
N TRP A 325 -26.25 -4.81 -14.04
CA TRP A 325 -26.47 -5.50 -12.76
C TRP A 325 -27.67 -4.96 -11.96
N ASP A 326 -28.47 -4.06 -12.55
CA ASP A 326 -29.58 -3.35 -11.89
C ASP A 326 -30.75 -4.28 -11.50
N GLU A 327 -30.97 -5.36 -12.26
CA GLU A 327 -32.04 -6.36 -12.04
C GLU A 327 -31.60 -7.55 -11.16
N GLY A 328 -30.43 -7.46 -10.53
CA GLY A 328 -29.82 -8.51 -9.72
C GLY A 328 -28.64 -9.15 -10.43
N GLY A 329 -27.44 -8.66 -10.10
CA GLY A 329 -26.19 -9.11 -10.70
C GLY A 329 -25.73 -10.52 -10.28
N PRO A 330 -24.46 -10.86 -10.55
CA PRO A 330 -23.92 -12.19 -10.33
C PRO A 330 -23.96 -12.64 -8.86
N ALA A 331 -24.12 -13.94 -8.64
CA ALA A 331 -24.06 -14.54 -7.31
C ALA A 331 -22.63 -14.50 -6.72
N VAL A 332 -22.55 -14.29 -5.41
CA VAL A 332 -21.30 -14.35 -4.65
C VAL A 332 -20.90 -15.82 -4.45
N LEU A 333 -19.64 -16.15 -4.74
CA LEU A 333 -19.11 -17.48 -4.50
C LEU A 333 -19.05 -17.80 -3.00
N ARG A 334 -19.14 -19.07 -2.62
CA ARG A 334 -18.91 -19.52 -1.22
C ARG A 334 -17.55 -19.11 -0.66
N ALA A 335 -16.54 -18.98 -1.52
CA ALA A 335 -15.20 -18.52 -1.14
C ALA A 335 -15.05 -16.98 -1.16
N GLY A 336 -16.13 -16.25 -1.47
CA GLY A 336 -16.15 -14.83 -1.77
C GLY A 336 -15.79 -14.54 -3.23
N GLY A 337 -16.31 -13.43 -3.77
CA GLY A 337 -16.01 -12.95 -5.11
C GLY A 337 -16.89 -13.50 -6.23
N LEU A 338 -16.54 -13.14 -7.46
CA LEU A 338 -17.18 -13.53 -8.71
C LEU A 338 -16.63 -14.84 -9.27
N SER A 339 -17.49 -15.57 -9.98
CA SER A 339 -17.06 -16.70 -10.80
C SER A 339 -16.33 -16.23 -12.07
N VAL A 340 -15.41 -17.05 -12.58
CA VAL A 340 -14.72 -16.78 -13.87
C VAL A 340 -15.72 -16.65 -15.01
N ARG A 341 -16.82 -17.42 -14.97
CA ARG A 341 -17.88 -17.36 -15.98
C ARG A 341 -18.61 -16.03 -15.95
N ASP A 342 -18.95 -15.53 -14.77
CA ASP A 342 -19.65 -14.25 -14.61
C ASP A 342 -18.75 -13.07 -14.97
N LEU A 343 -17.46 -13.12 -14.61
CA LEU A 343 -16.48 -12.13 -15.05
C LEU A 343 -16.37 -12.10 -16.58
N LYS A 344 -16.29 -13.27 -17.22
CA LYS A 344 -16.26 -13.37 -18.69
C LYS A 344 -17.53 -12.84 -19.34
N ARG A 345 -18.71 -13.12 -18.77
CA ARG A 345 -19.98 -12.57 -19.25
C ARG A 345 -19.98 -11.04 -19.17
N THR A 346 -19.51 -10.50 -18.04
CA THR A 346 -19.40 -9.05 -17.81
C THR A 346 -18.43 -8.42 -18.81
N ALA A 347 -17.29 -9.06 -19.08
CA ALA A 347 -16.33 -8.59 -20.08
C ALA A 347 -16.92 -8.52 -21.49
N VAL A 348 -17.71 -9.54 -21.88
CA VAL A 348 -18.43 -9.54 -23.16
C VAL A 348 -19.51 -8.46 -23.21
N ALA A 349 -20.26 -8.25 -22.13
CA ALA A 349 -21.30 -7.22 -22.06
C ALA A 349 -20.71 -5.80 -22.21
N LEU A 350 -19.56 -5.55 -21.59
CA LEU A 350 -18.84 -4.27 -21.65
C LEU A 350 -17.97 -4.10 -22.91
N ASP A 351 -17.85 -5.11 -23.77
CA ASP A 351 -16.94 -5.16 -24.93
C ASP A 351 -15.47 -4.86 -24.56
N VAL A 352 -14.98 -5.49 -23.47
CA VAL A 352 -13.59 -5.35 -23.00
C VAL A 352 -12.96 -6.70 -22.68
N SER A 353 -11.63 -6.72 -22.48
CA SER A 353 -10.93 -7.92 -22.01
C SER A 353 -11.25 -8.25 -20.54
N GLU A 354 -11.14 -9.52 -20.14
CA GLU A 354 -11.41 -9.97 -18.75
C GLU A 354 -10.61 -9.18 -17.68
N PRO A 355 -9.30 -8.87 -17.87
CA PRO A 355 -8.58 -8.04 -16.90
C PRO A 355 -9.10 -6.61 -16.78
N VAL A 356 -9.59 -6.02 -17.89
CA VAL A 356 -10.16 -4.67 -17.89
C VAL A 356 -11.55 -4.67 -17.23
N ALA A 357 -12.36 -5.70 -17.46
CA ALA A 357 -13.62 -5.87 -16.74
C ALA A 357 -13.39 -6.04 -15.23
N ALA A 358 -12.38 -6.82 -14.83
CA ALA A 358 -12.01 -6.97 -13.43
C ALA A 358 -11.59 -5.64 -12.80
N PHE A 359 -10.84 -4.80 -13.53
CA PHE A 359 -10.49 -3.45 -13.09
C PHE A 359 -11.74 -2.58 -12.82
N TRP A 360 -12.69 -2.51 -13.76
CA TRP A 360 -13.90 -1.71 -13.59
C TRP A 360 -14.79 -2.20 -12.45
N VAL A 361 -14.93 -3.53 -12.31
CA VAL A 361 -15.70 -4.15 -11.21
C VAL A 361 -15.07 -3.84 -9.85
N GLU A 362 -13.75 -3.99 -9.71
CA GLU A 362 -13.03 -3.65 -8.47
C GLU A 362 -13.08 -2.15 -8.17
N LEU A 363 -13.01 -1.30 -9.19
CA LEU A 363 -13.10 0.15 -9.01
C LEU A 363 -14.50 0.59 -8.59
N ALA A 364 -15.57 0.04 -9.20
CA ALA A 364 -16.94 0.32 -8.79
C ALA A 364 -17.20 -0.11 -7.34
N TYR A 365 -16.64 -1.25 -6.93
CA TYR A 365 -16.67 -1.71 -5.55
C TYR A 365 -15.89 -0.79 -4.60
N ALA A 366 -14.66 -0.40 -4.97
CA ALA A 366 -13.84 0.52 -4.18
C ALA A 366 -14.45 1.93 -4.06
N ALA A 367 -15.19 2.40 -5.07
CA ALA A 367 -15.94 3.66 -5.02
C ALA A 367 -17.26 3.58 -4.22
N GLY A 368 -17.60 2.39 -3.73
CA GLY A 368 -18.84 2.12 -2.99
C GLY A 368 -20.08 2.17 -3.87
N LEU A 369 -19.96 2.01 -5.19
CA LEU A 369 -21.10 1.99 -6.12
C LEU A 369 -21.71 0.58 -6.24
N LEU A 370 -20.90 -0.45 -5.95
CA LEU A 370 -21.24 -1.86 -6.05
C LEU A 370 -21.00 -2.57 -4.71
N ALA A 371 -21.91 -3.45 -4.28
CA ALA A 371 -21.73 -4.27 -3.07
C ALA A 371 -22.43 -5.63 -3.18
N SER A 372 -22.16 -6.54 -2.24
CA SER A 372 -23.02 -7.71 -1.99
C SER A 372 -24.25 -7.28 -1.19
N ASP A 373 -25.43 -7.82 -1.51
CA ASP A 373 -26.70 -7.58 -0.82
C ASP A 373 -26.74 -8.17 0.61
N GLY A 374 -25.94 -9.20 0.90
CA GLY A 374 -25.89 -9.86 2.21
C GLY A 374 -27.09 -10.77 2.51
N GLU A 375 -27.87 -11.12 1.49
CA GLU A 375 -29.00 -12.06 1.59
C GLU A 375 -28.53 -13.52 1.64
N ALA A 376 -29.42 -14.48 1.91
CA ALA A 376 -29.05 -15.90 2.01
C ALA A 376 -28.40 -16.46 0.73
N ASP A 377 -28.87 -15.98 -0.43
CA ASP A 377 -28.27 -16.23 -1.75
C ASP A 377 -27.60 -14.94 -2.24
N GLU A 378 -26.50 -14.55 -1.59
CA GLU A 378 -25.82 -13.27 -1.82
C GLU A 378 -25.56 -12.99 -3.30
N ARG A 379 -25.88 -11.76 -3.74
CA ARG A 379 -25.59 -11.26 -5.09
C ARG A 379 -24.93 -9.89 -5.05
N TYR A 380 -24.11 -9.63 -6.06
CA TYR A 380 -23.59 -8.30 -6.31
C TYR A 380 -24.63 -7.45 -7.03
N ALA A 381 -24.87 -6.23 -6.54
CA ALA A 381 -25.78 -5.28 -7.14
C ALA A 381 -25.36 -3.82 -6.84
N ALA A 382 -25.98 -2.88 -7.56
CA ALA A 382 -25.76 -1.46 -7.34
C ALA A 382 -26.24 -1.04 -5.94
N THR A 383 -25.46 -0.17 -5.30
CA THR A 383 -25.80 0.45 -4.03
C THR A 383 -26.66 1.71 -4.25
N PRO A 384 -27.34 2.25 -3.22
CA PRO A 384 -28.00 3.56 -3.33
C PRO A 384 -27.03 4.71 -3.70
N ALA A 385 -25.74 4.58 -3.40
CA ALA A 385 -24.73 5.58 -3.75
C ALA A 385 -24.46 5.66 -5.26
N HIS A 386 -24.89 4.65 -6.04
CA HIS A 386 -24.91 4.70 -7.50
C HIS A 386 -25.91 5.76 -8.00
N ASP A 387 -27.11 5.79 -7.44
CA ASP A 387 -28.16 6.71 -7.86
C ASP A 387 -27.73 8.16 -7.56
N GLU A 388 -27.17 8.41 -6.37
CA GLU A 388 -26.55 9.71 -6.01
C GLU A 388 -25.37 10.09 -6.91
N TRP A 389 -24.55 9.11 -7.31
CA TRP A 389 -23.43 9.34 -8.20
C TRP A 389 -23.91 9.78 -9.59
N LEU A 390 -24.96 9.17 -10.14
CA LEU A 390 -25.53 9.54 -11.44
C LEU A 390 -26.11 10.97 -11.48
N GLU A 391 -26.52 11.52 -10.35
CA GLU A 391 -27.02 12.91 -10.26
C GLU A 391 -25.89 13.96 -10.34
N GLN A 392 -24.63 13.55 -10.16
CA GLN A 392 -23.49 14.46 -10.16
C GLN A 392 -23.02 14.82 -11.60
N PRO A 393 -22.46 16.03 -11.79
CA PRO A 393 -21.77 16.38 -13.03
C PRO A 393 -20.66 15.38 -13.38
N ALA A 394 -20.45 15.12 -14.68
CA ALA A 394 -19.49 14.12 -15.16
C ALA A 394 -18.08 14.27 -14.57
N ALA A 395 -17.57 15.49 -14.43
CA ALA A 395 -16.26 15.72 -13.84
C ALA A 395 -16.18 15.37 -12.34
N GLN A 396 -17.28 15.54 -11.58
CA GLN A 396 -17.36 15.13 -10.17
C GLN A 396 -17.49 13.61 -10.05
N ARG A 397 -18.30 13.00 -10.92
CA ARG A 397 -18.37 11.53 -11.06
C ARG A 397 -17.00 10.92 -11.29
N TRP A 398 -16.22 11.52 -12.18
CA TRP A 398 -14.85 11.09 -12.48
C TRP A 398 -13.92 11.27 -11.28
N ALA A 399 -13.97 12.42 -10.61
CA ALA A 399 -13.11 12.69 -9.45
C ALA A 399 -13.33 11.66 -8.33
N ARG A 400 -14.58 11.26 -8.08
CA ARG A 400 -14.90 10.19 -7.11
C ARG A 400 -14.26 8.85 -7.48
N LEU A 401 -14.32 8.45 -8.76
CA LEU A 401 -13.67 7.23 -9.23
C LEU A 401 -12.14 7.32 -9.15
N ALA A 402 -11.56 8.45 -9.55
CA ALA A 402 -10.12 8.66 -9.52
C ALA A 402 -9.56 8.67 -8.09
N GLU A 403 -10.28 9.24 -7.12
CA GLU A 403 -9.91 9.24 -5.71
C GLU A 403 -10.02 7.86 -5.06
N ALA A 404 -11.10 7.12 -5.38
CA ALA A 404 -11.24 5.72 -4.97
C ALA A 404 -10.08 4.87 -5.53
N TRP A 405 -9.72 5.05 -6.80
CA TRP A 405 -8.57 4.39 -7.40
C TRP A 405 -7.25 4.76 -6.72
N LEU A 406 -7.01 6.05 -6.43
CA LEU A 406 -5.76 6.50 -5.81
C LEU A 406 -5.50 5.82 -4.47
N THR A 407 -6.53 5.70 -3.65
CA THR A 407 -6.47 5.17 -2.28
C THR A 407 -6.70 3.66 -2.19
N ALA A 408 -7.17 3.01 -3.25
CA ALA A 408 -7.48 1.59 -3.27
C ALA A 408 -6.23 0.71 -3.03
N THR A 409 -6.37 -0.19 -2.06
CA THR A 409 -5.40 -1.29 -1.78
C THR A 409 -5.71 -2.54 -2.57
N ARG A 410 -6.97 -2.75 -2.97
CA ARG A 410 -7.38 -3.87 -3.82
C ARG A 410 -6.78 -3.71 -5.22
N THR A 411 -6.05 -4.74 -5.66
CA THR A 411 -5.31 -4.70 -6.92
C THR A 411 -5.94 -5.66 -7.94
N SER A 412 -6.63 -5.10 -8.94
CA SER A 412 -7.34 -5.86 -9.97
C SER A 412 -6.43 -6.76 -10.83
N GLY A 413 -5.18 -6.33 -11.06
CA GLY A 413 -4.19 -7.07 -11.85
C GLY A 413 -3.78 -8.43 -11.26
N LEU A 414 -4.17 -8.75 -10.02
CA LEU A 414 -3.97 -10.05 -9.39
C LEU A 414 -5.08 -11.07 -9.72
N VAL A 415 -6.22 -10.61 -10.25
CA VAL A 415 -7.33 -11.49 -10.62
C VAL A 415 -6.86 -12.50 -11.66
N GLY A 416 -7.21 -13.78 -11.46
CA GLY A 416 -6.72 -14.90 -12.26
C GLY A 416 -5.32 -15.41 -11.85
N GLY A 417 -4.61 -14.70 -10.98
CA GLY A 417 -3.38 -15.16 -10.33
C GLY A 417 -3.63 -16.20 -9.24
N ARG A 418 -2.56 -16.62 -8.55
CA ARG A 418 -2.62 -17.58 -7.45
C ARG A 418 -2.15 -16.98 -6.13
N ASP A 419 -2.78 -17.39 -5.03
CA ASP A 419 -2.36 -17.03 -3.67
C ASP A 419 -1.23 -17.94 -3.16
N ALA A 420 -0.73 -17.68 -1.95
CA ALA A 420 0.33 -18.48 -1.32
C ALA A 420 -0.08 -19.94 -1.03
N LYS A 421 -1.38 -20.27 -1.13
CA LYS A 421 -1.94 -21.62 -0.97
C LYS A 421 -2.33 -22.23 -2.34
N ASP A 422 -1.81 -21.68 -3.44
CA ASP A 422 -2.06 -22.09 -4.82
C ASP A 422 -3.54 -21.98 -5.27
N ARG A 423 -4.35 -21.17 -4.57
CA ARG A 423 -5.76 -20.92 -4.92
C ARG A 423 -5.86 -19.74 -5.87
N THR A 424 -6.76 -19.83 -6.85
CA THR A 424 -7.03 -18.75 -7.80
C THR A 424 -7.68 -17.55 -7.12
N LEU A 425 -7.19 -16.34 -7.42
CA LEU A 425 -7.74 -15.08 -6.95
C LEU A 425 -8.89 -14.62 -7.87
N SER A 426 -10.10 -14.52 -7.33
CA SER A 426 -11.29 -14.05 -8.04
C SER A 426 -11.49 -12.54 -7.87
N ALA A 427 -12.10 -11.88 -8.87
CA ALA A 427 -12.63 -10.51 -8.71
C ALA A 427 -13.65 -10.46 -7.58
N LEU A 428 -13.68 -9.36 -6.84
CA LEU A 428 -14.40 -9.11 -5.58
C LEU A 428 -14.11 -10.12 -4.46
N GLY A 429 -13.12 -10.98 -4.66
CA GLY A 429 -12.71 -12.01 -3.70
C GLY A 429 -11.74 -11.48 -2.64
N PRO A 430 -11.50 -12.28 -1.59
CA PRO A 430 -10.47 -11.99 -0.60
C PRO A 430 -9.06 -12.13 -1.21
N GLY A 431 -8.07 -11.46 -0.61
CA GLY A 431 -6.66 -11.62 -0.97
C GLY A 431 -6.17 -10.77 -2.14
N LEU A 432 -6.96 -9.78 -2.60
CA LEU A 432 -6.54 -8.79 -3.59
C LEU A 432 -5.85 -7.55 -2.99
N ASP A 433 -5.97 -7.33 -1.68
CA ASP A 433 -5.39 -6.18 -1.00
C ASP A 433 -3.86 -6.22 -0.96
N ARG A 434 -3.22 -5.14 -1.38
CA ARG A 434 -1.78 -4.87 -1.29
C ARG A 434 -1.62 -3.48 -0.70
N GLY A 435 -1.19 -3.39 0.57
CA GLY A 435 -1.07 -2.10 1.26
C GLY A 435 -0.06 -1.15 0.60
N ALA A 436 0.92 -1.69 -0.14
CA ALA A 436 1.86 -0.89 -0.93
C ALA A 436 1.27 -0.28 -2.22
N ALA A 437 0.06 -0.67 -2.65
CA ALA A 437 -0.49 -0.23 -3.93
C ALA A 437 -0.71 1.29 -4.01
N PRO A 438 -1.35 1.96 -3.02
CA PRO A 438 -1.48 3.42 -3.01
C PRO A 438 -0.13 4.14 -3.06
N ASP A 439 0.84 3.70 -2.26
CA ASP A 439 2.18 4.31 -2.22
C ASP A 439 2.90 4.22 -3.58
N VAL A 440 2.87 3.04 -4.21
CA VAL A 440 3.48 2.83 -5.53
C VAL A 440 2.77 3.68 -6.57
N ARG A 441 1.44 3.72 -6.53
CA ARG A 441 0.62 4.50 -7.47
C ARG A 441 0.93 5.99 -7.37
N HIS A 442 0.88 6.56 -6.16
CA HIS A 442 1.26 7.94 -5.90
C HIS A 442 2.69 8.22 -6.33
N ARG A 443 3.63 7.30 -6.08
CA ARG A 443 5.02 7.50 -6.47
C ARG A 443 5.21 7.53 -7.99
N VAL A 444 4.58 6.61 -8.73
CA VAL A 444 4.57 6.62 -10.20
C VAL A 444 4.05 7.95 -10.72
N LEU A 445 2.88 8.39 -10.25
CA LEU A 445 2.27 9.64 -10.70
C LEU A 445 3.12 10.87 -10.34
N THR A 446 3.79 10.86 -9.18
CA THR A 446 4.73 11.91 -8.76
C THR A 446 5.97 11.96 -9.67
N LEU A 447 6.51 10.80 -10.09
CA LEU A 447 7.62 10.75 -11.04
C LEU A 447 7.22 11.35 -12.39
N LEU A 448 6.01 11.05 -12.87
CA LEU A 448 5.46 11.65 -14.08
C LEU A 448 5.22 13.17 -13.91
N ALA A 449 4.74 13.61 -12.74
CA ALA A 449 4.54 15.02 -12.43
C ALA A 449 5.86 15.82 -12.39
N GLY A 450 6.97 15.17 -12.04
CA GLY A 450 8.31 15.76 -12.07
C GLY A 450 8.83 16.08 -13.48
N LEU A 451 8.23 15.50 -14.52
CA LEU A 451 8.56 15.80 -15.92
C LEU A 451 7.88 17.08 -16.40
N PRO A 452 8.40 17.74 -17.45
CA PRO A 452 7.71 18.84 -18.12
C PRO A 452 6.29 18.45 -18.57
N GLU A 453 5.39 19.42 -18.67
CA GLU A 453 4.04 19.17 -19.19
C GLU A 453 4.09 18.58 -20.60
N GLY A 454 3.27 17.56 -20.85
CA GLY A 454 3.25 16.83 -22.12
C GLY A 454 4.36 15.79 -22.32
N ALA A 455 5.28 15.63 -21.37
CA ALA A 455 6.31 14.59 -21.41
C ALA A 455 5.78 13.23 -20.96
N ALA A 456 6.06 12.19 -21.75
CA ALA A 456 5.75 10.80 -21.43
C ALA A 456 7.06 10.01 -21.22
N PRO A 457 7.28 9.39 -20.05
CA PRO A 457 8.45 8.54 -19.82
C PRO A 457 8.28 7.15 -20.46
N SER A 458 9.38 6.41 -20.60
CA SER A 458 9.29 4.97 -20.86
C SER A 458 8.92 4.22 -19.58
N ALA A 459 8.12 3.16 -19.68
CA ALA A 459 7.79 2.31 -18.53
C ALA A 459 9.06 1.80 -17.82
N GLU A 460 10.05 1.34 -18.58
CA GLU A 460 11.31 0.83 -18.03
C GLU A 460 12.08 1.89 -17.22
N SER A 461 12.07 3.16 -17.64
CA SER A 461 12.73 4.22 -16.87
C SER A 461 12.07 4.47 -15.50
N VAL A 462 10.73 4.38 -15.44
CA VAL A 462 9.97 4.49 -14.19
C VAL A 462 10.25 3.27 -13.30
N LEU A 463 10.24 2.06 -13.86
CA LEU A 463 10.54 0.83 -13.14
C LEU A 463 11.98 0.79 -12.61
N ALA A 464 12.96 1.21 -13.42
CA ALA A 464 14.35 1.34 -13.01
C ALA A 464 14.51 2.32 -11.84
N ARG A 465 13.79 3.46 -11.89
CA ARG A 465 13.77 4.43 -10.79
C ARG A 465 13.16 3.84 -9.51
N LEU A 466 12.02 3.16 -9.60
CA LEU A 466 11.37 2.54 -8.45
C LEU A 466 12.19 1.41 -7.82
N ARG A 467 12.80 0.55 -8.64
CA ARG A 467 13.73 -0.51 -8.18
C ARG A 467 14.96 0.07 -7.49
N TRP A 468 15.41 1.25 -7.90
CA TRP A 468 16.48 1.97 -7.20
C TRP A 468 16.02 2.55 -5.87
N GLU A 469 14.82 3.15 -5.79
CA GLU A 469 14.31 3.77 -4.56
C GLU A 469 13.92 2.75 -3.47
N ARG A 470 13.49 1.55 -3.88
CA ARG A 470 13.09 0.43 -3.03
C ARG A 470 13.59 -0.89 -3.64
N PRO A 471 14.88 -1.24 -3.48
CA PRO A 471 15.44 -2.48 -3.98
C PRO A 471 14.79 -3.67 -3.26
N GLN A 472 14.20 -4.59 -4.01
CA GLN A 472 13.63 -5.80 -3.43
C GLN A 472 14.72 -6.86 -3.20
N ARG A 473 14.60 -7.58 -2.06
CA ARG A 473 15.53 -8.68 -1.70
C ARG A 473 15.04 -10.07 -2.17
N ARG A 474 13.83 -10.17 -2.72
CA ARG A 474 13.21 -11.43 -3.21
C ARG A 474 12.83 -11.30 -4.69
N GLU A 475 12.80 -12.41 -5.41
CA GLU A 475 12.56 -12.49 -6.86
C GLU A 475 11.14 -12.09 -7.31
N GLU A 476 10.14 -12.05 -6.42
CA GLU A 476 8.78 -11.65 -6.81
C GLU A 476 8.61 -10.12 -6.87
N ASP A 477 8.67 -9.58 -8.08
CA ASP A 477 8.59 -8.15 -8.34
C ASP A 477 7.16 -7.57 -8.28
N LEU A 478 6.54 -7.66 -7.10
CA LEU A 478 5.21 -7.07 -6.87
C LEU A 478 5.21 -5.55 -7.10
N ARG A 479 6.26 -4.83 -6.70
CA ARG A 479 6.30 -3.37 -6.83
C ARG A 479 6.38 -2.93 -8.30
N SER A 480 7.16 -3.60 -9.14
CA SER A 480 7.16 -3.31 -10.57
C SER A 480 5.84 -3.67 -11.23
N ARG A 481 5.22 -4.81 -10.86
CA ARG A 481 3.86 -5.14 -11.35
C ARG A 481 2.82 -4.08 -10.98
N LEU A 482 2.83 -3.61 -9.73
CA LEU A 482 1.97 -2.51 -9.27
C LEU A 482 2.20 -1.22 -10.06
N ALA A 483 3.45 -0.91 -10.39
CA ALA A 483 3.79 0.26 -11.20
C ALA A 483 3.33 0.12 -12.67
N GLU A 484 3.50 -1.06 -13.27
CA GLU A 484 3.01 -1.35 -14.62
C GLU A 484 1.48 -1.27 -14.69
N TRP A 485 0.77 -1.84 -13.71
CA TRP A 485 -0.68 -1.71 -13.61
C TRP A 485 -1.08 -0.25 -13.41
N THR A 486 -0.41 0.49 -12.54
CA THR A 486 -0.68 1.93 -12.35
C THR A 486 -0.59 2.70 -13.66
N LEU A 487 0.46 2.49 -14.46
CA LEU A 487 0.61 3.20 -15.74
C LEU A 487 -0.53 2.88 -16.72
N LYS A 488 -1.02 1.64 -16.75
CA LYS A 488 -2.15 1.22 -17.60
C LYS A 488 -3.48 1.76 -17.08
N GLU A 489 -3.74 1.59 -15.79
CA GLU A 489 -4.97 2.03 -15.12
C GLU A 489 -5.12 3.55 -15.16
N ALA A 490 -4.02 4.31 -15.01
CA ALA A 490 -4.03 5.76 -15.13
C ALA A 490 -4.45 6.23 -16.53
N GLU A 491 -4.07 5.51 -17.59
CA GLU A 491 -4.49 5.81 -18.96
C GLU A 491 -5.98 5.45 -19.16
N LEU A 492 -6.42 4.30 -18.65
CA LEU A 492 -7.84 3.87 -18.72
C LEU A 492 -8.79 4.83 -17.98
N LEU A 493 -8.37 5.34 -16.82
CA LEU A 493 -9.14 6.33 -16.04
C LEU A 493 -9.06 7.74 -16.62
N GLY A 494 -8.16 8.00 -17.57
CA GLY A 494 -7.92 9.34 -18.08
C GLY A 494 -7.17 10.26 -17.10
N VAL A 495 -6.36 9.71 -16.19
CA VAL A 495 -5.38 10.46 -15.39
C VAL A 495 -4.15 10.81 -16.23
N THR A 496 -3.78 9.93 -17.16
CA THR A 496 -2.78 10.17 -18.20
C THR A 496 -3.41 10.16 -19.59
N GLY A 497 -2.75 10.81 -20.54
CA GLY A 497 -3.11 10.79 -21.96
C GLY A 497 -1.86 10.66 -22.82
N ARG A 498 -1.82 9.66 -23.69
CA ARG A 498 -0.62 9.30 -24.48
C ARG A 498 0.60 9.03 -23.59
N GLY A 499 0.40 8.46 -22.40
CA GLY A 499 1.46 8.16 -21.44
C GLY A 499 2.06 9.37 -20.70
N ALA A 500 1.55 10.58 -20.92
CA ALA A 500 1.92 11.78 -20.17
C ALA A 500 0.84 12.13 -19.14
N LEU A 501 1.24 12.70 -18.00
CA LEU A 501 0.29 13.14 -16.96
C LEU A 501 -0.48 14.39 -17.43
N SER A 502 -1.81 14.32 -17.40
CA SER A 502 -2.70 15.41 -17.80
C SER A 502 -2.72 16.55 -16.76
N GLY A 503 -3.24 17.71 -17.14
CA GLY A 503 -3.44 18.85 -16.26
C GLY A 503 -4.36 18.52 -15.07
N HIS A 504 -5.47 17.83 -15.30
CA HIS A 504 -6.35 17.36 -14.21
C HIS A 504 -5.71 16.24 -13.39
N GLY A 505 -4.88 15.37 -13.98
CA GLY A 505 -4.09 14.37 -13.26
C GLY A 505 -3.04 14.99 -12.34
N ARG A 506 -2.38 16.07 -12.76
CA ARG A 506 -1.47 16.86 -11.90
C ARG A 506 -2.20 17.51 -10.74
N ALA A 507 -3.36 18.12 -11.02
CA ALA A 507 -4.18 18.74 -9.99
C ALA A 507 -4.70 17.74 -8.95
N LEU A 508 -5.01 16.51 -9.36
CA LEU A 508 -5.44 15.42 -8.47
C LEU A 508 -4.37 15.06 -7.42
N LEU A 509 -3.08 15.25 -7.75
CA LEU A 509 -1.96 15.04 -6.83
C LEU A 509 -1.62 16.27 -5.98
N GLY A 510 -2.34 17.38 -6.14
CA GLY A 510 -1.94 18.68 -5.58
C GLY A 510 -0.62 19.21 -6.15
N ALA A 511 -0.13 18.64 -7.26
CA ALA A 511 1.13 19.03 -7.86
C ALA A 511 0.98 20.37 -8.60
N THR A 512 1.78 21.35 -8.22
CA THR A 512 1.92 22.59 -8.99
C THR A 512 2.84 22.36 -10.19
N ALA A 513 2.62 23.09 -11.30
CA ALA A 513 3.47 22.98 -12.48
C ALA A 513 4.95 23.16 -12.09
N PRO A 514 5.87 22.31 -12.58
CA PRO A 514 7.27 22.40 -12.22
C PRO A 514 7.79 23.81 -12.58
N LYS A 515 8.30 24.54 -11.58
CA LYS A 515 9.00 25.81 -11.85
C LYS A 515 10.12 25.51 -12.84
N ARG A 516 10.19 26.26 -13.94
CA ARG A 516 11.36 26.27 -14.83
C ARG A 516 12.61 26.39 -13.94
N PRO A 517 13.66 25.59 -14.18
CA PRO A 517 14.86 25.68 -13.36
C PRO A 517 15.43 27.10 -13.49
N ASP A 518 15.36 27.87 -12.41
CA ASP A 518 16.12 29.11 -12.28
C ASP A 518 17.61 28.76 -12.40
N ALA A 519 18.36 29.64 -13.06
CA ALA A 519 19.78 29.48 -13.33
C ALA A 519 20.56 29.11 -12.05
N VAL A 520 21.13 27.91 -12.07
CA VAL A 520 22.16 27.30 -11.20
C VAL A 520 22.64 28.16 -10.02
N ALA A 521 22.19 27.82 -8.81
CA ALA A 521 22.87 28.23 -7.58
C ALA A 521 24.23 27.51 -7.49
N GLN A 522 25.32 28.27 -7.37
CA GLN A 522 26.70 27.74 -7.36
C GLN A 522 27.19 27.48 -5.93
N GLY A 523 26.50 26.59 -5.20
CA GLY A 523 26.95 26.11 -3.89
C GLY A 523 27.91 24.92 -4.00
N PRO A 524 28.88 24.72 -3.08
CA PRO A 524 29.82 23.59 -3.12
C PRO A 524 29.18 22.18 -3.02
N GLY A 525 27.87 22.08 -2.77
CA GLY A 525 27.11 20.83 -2.74
C GLY A 525 26.32 20.50 -4.01
N ASP A 526 26.38 21.34 -5.05
CA ASP A 526 25.42 21.32 -6.17
C ASP A 526 25.93 20.62 -7.46
N LYS A 527 26.88 19.69 -7.33
CA LYS A 527 27.53 19.03 -8.47
C LYS A 527 26.73 17.87 -9.10
N LEU A 528 25.53 17.58 -8.60
CA LEU A 528 24.66 16.57 -9.22
C LEU A 528 23.88 17.21 -10.38
N PRO A 529 23.81 16.58 -11.57
CA PRO A 529 22.96 17.07 -12.66
C PRO A 529 21.52 17.29 -12.17
N VAL A 530 20.82 18.26 -12.73
CA VAL A 530 19.45 18.67 -12.31
C VAL A 530 18.49 17.48 -12.22
N HIS A 531 18.63 16.50 -13.12
CA HIS A 531 17.84 15.26 -13.19
C HIS A 531 18.12 14.25 -12.06
N HIS A 532 19.23 14.42 -11.32
CA HIS A 532 19.61 13.59 -10.16
C HIS A 532 19.40 14.28 -8.82
N ARG A 533 18.89 15.52 -8.79
CA ARG A 533 18.49 16.13 -7.53
C ARG A 533 17.35 15.30 -6.93
N PRO A 534 17.41 14.93 -5.65
CA PRO A 534 16.30 14.29 -4.99
C PRO A 534 15.14 15.29 -4.95
N THR A 535 14.15 15.12 -5.82
CA THR A 535 12.81 15.66 -5.57
C THR A 535 12.38 15.12 -4.22
N ALA A 536 12.18 16.00 -3.24
CA ALA A 536 11.58 15.63 -1.97
C ALA A 536 10.35 14.77 -2.28
N VAL A 537 10.25 13.60 -1.66
CA VAL A 537 9.04 12.78 -1.76
C VAL A 537 7.93 13.65 -1.15
N PRO A 538 6.91 14.07 -1.93
CA PRO A 538 5.84 14.86 -1.37
C PRO A 538 5.21 14.08 -0.23
N GLU A 539 4.95 14.73 0.90
CA GLU A 539 4.16 14.11 1.96
C GLU A 539 2.75 13.80 1.39
N PRO A 540 2.10 12.70 1.83
CA PRO A 540 0.73 12.42 1.43
C PRO A 540 -0.15 13.61 1.80
N LEU A 541 -1.03 14.02 0.87
CA LEU A 541 -2.01 15.07 1.16
C LEU A 541 -2.91 14.61 2.31
N SER A 542 -3.19 15.51 3.25
CA SER A 542 -4.25 15.27 4.24
C SER A 542 -5.60 15.07 3.53
N PRO A 543 -6.59 14.40 4.16
CA PRO A 543 -7.90 14.19 3.53
C PRO A 543 -8.55 15.48 3.01
N THR A 544 -8.37 16.60 3.73
CA THR A 544 -8.90 17.92 3.33
C THR A 544 -8.16 18.50 2.12
N GLU A 545 -6.83 18.33 2.06
CA GLU A 545 -6.04 18.74 0.90
C GLU A 545 -6.34 17.87 -0.31
N GLN A 546 -6.54 16.57 -0.12
CA GLN A 546 -6.93 15.63 -1.17
C GLN A 546 -8.30 15.99 -1.73
N ALA A 547 -9.30 16.28 -0.90
CA ALA A 547 -10.62 16.74 -1.37
C ALA A 547 -10.52 18.04 -2.19
N THR A 548 -9.65 18.97 -1.77
CA THR A 548 -9.40 20.21 -2.50
C THR A 548 -8.73 19.96 -3.86
N ALA A 549 -7.77 19.04 -3.90
CA ALA A 549 -7.08 18.60 -5.11
C ALA A 549 -8.04 17.91 -6.09
N SER A 550 -8.89 16.99 -5.61
CA SER A 550 -9.94 16.33 -6.38
C SER A 550 -10.93 17.35 -6.98
N ALA A 551 -11.36 18.34 -6.21
CA ALA A 551 -12.24 19.41 -6.70
C ALA A 551 -11.55 20.30 -7.75
N ALA A 552 -10.25 20.56 -7.63
CA ALA A 552 -9.48 21.28 -8.63
C ALA A 552 -9.33 20.47 -9.93
N ALA A 553 -9.07 19.16 -9.82
CA ALA A 553 -9.00 18.25 -10.95
C ALA A 553 -10.32 18.19 -11.73
N ALA A 554 -11.46 18.07 -11.02
CA ALA A 554 -12.77 18.11 -11.64
C ALA A 554 -13.03 19.42 -12.41
N ARG A 555 -12.63 20.58 -11.85
CA ARG A 555 -12.78 21.87 -12.55
C ARG A 555 -11.94 21.98 -13.82
N ILE A 556 -10.75 21.40 -13.84
CA ILE A 556 -9.86 21.39 -15.02
C ILE A 556 -10.40 20.43 -16.09
N LEU A 557 -10.95 19.28 -15.68
CA LEU A 557 -11.52 18.30 -16.59
C LEU A 557 -12.85 18.75 -17.20
N ALA A 558 -13.71 19.43 -16.43
CA ALA A 558 -15.06 19.82 -16.83
C ALA A 558 -15.18 20.44 -18.25
N PRO A 559 -14.37 21.45 -18.63
CA PRO A 559 -14.47 22.05 -19.97
C PRO A 559 -13.95 21.16 -21.12
N LEU A 560 -13.30 20.04 -20.80
CA LEU A 560 -12.76 19.10 -21.80
C LEU A 560 -13.69 17.92 -22.07
N LEU A 561 -14.67 17.69 -21.21
CA LEU A 561 -15.68 16.65 -21.41
C LEU A 561 -16.74 17.13 -22.40
N PRO A 562 -17.29 16.23 -23.24
CA PRO A 562 -18.38 16.59 -24.14
C PRO A 562 -19.62 17.02 -23.33
N GLU A 563 -20.27 18.12 -23.73
CA GLU A 563 -21.52 18.54 -23.11
C GLU A 563 -22.66 17.57 -23.46
N PRO A 564 -23.44 17.08 -22.47
CA PRO A 564 -24.61 16.26 -22.73
C PRO A 564 -25.66 17.02 -23.55
N LEU A 565 -26.08 16.43 -24.65
CA LEU A 565 -27.09 16.94 -25.57
C LEU A 565 -28.49 16.60 -25.06
N ASP A 566 -29.37 17.58 -25.14
CA ASP A 566 -30.81 17.44 -24.90
C ASP A 566 -31.59 17.02 -26.15
N HIS A 567 -30.90 16.62 -27.22
CA HIS A 567 -31.55 16.32 -28.50
C HIS A 567 -30.83 15.27 -29.34
N VAL A 568 -31.57 14.67 -30.28
CA VAL A 568 -31.12 13.74 -31.31
C VAL A 568 -31.46 14.26 -32.72
N LEU A 569 -30.85 13.64 -33.74
CA LEU A 569 -31.15 13.88 -35.15
C LEU A 569 -31.96 12.70 -35.69
N LEU A 570 -33.25 12.90 -35.96
CA LEU A 570 -34.12 11.88 -36.56
C LEU A 570 -33.95 11.80 -38.07
N GLN A 571 -33.81 10.59 -38.59
CA GLN A 571 -33.62 10.29 -40.02
C GLN A 571 -34.81 9.50 -40.58
N ALA A 572 -35.00 9.57 -41.91
CA ALA A 572 -36.17 8.98 -42.59
C ALA A 572 -36.19 7.44 -42.60
N ASP A 573 -35.08 6.78 -42.28
CA ASP A 573 -34.89 5.33 -42.23
C ASP A 573 -35.17 4.72 -40.85
N LEU A 574 -35.96 5.41 -40.03
CA LEU A 574 -36.31 5.04 -38.65
C LEU A 574 -35.09 4.96 -37.73
N THR A 575 -34.12 5.84 -37.92
CA THR A 575 -32.98 5.97 -37.01
C THR A 575 -32.92 7.35 -36.33
N ALA A 576 -32.36 7.38 -35.12
CA ALA A 576 -31.94 8.59 -34.43
C ALA A 576 -30.43 8.57 -34.24
N VAL A 577 -29.76 9.68 -34.56
CA VAL A 577 -28.32 9.85 -34.36
C VAL A 577 -28.09 10.85 -33.23
N ALA A 578 -27.37 10.41 -32.19
CA ALA A 578 -26.89 11.25 -31.11
C ALA A 578 -25.40 11.58 -31.36
N PRO A 579 -25.06 12.82 -31.79
CA PRO A 579 -23.68 13.19 -32.14
C PRO A 579 -22.76 13.40 -30.92
N GLY A 580 -23.26 13.14 -29.71
CA GLY A 580 -22.55 13.25 -28.43
C GLY A 580 -23.35 12.57 -27.32
N PRO A 581 -22.87 12.58 -26.06
CA PRO A 581 -23.62 12.05 -24.92
C PRO A 581 -25.01 12.69 -24.85
N LEU A 582 -26.03 11.92 -24.56
CA LEU A 582 -27.37 12.45 -24.30
C LEU A 582 -27.52 12.76 -22.80
N GLN A 583 -28.37 13.73 -22.48
CA GLN A 583 -28.84 13.92 -21.11
C GLN A 583 -29.52 12.62 -20.63
N ARG A 584 -29.33 12.27 -19.36
CA ARG A 584 -29.78 11.00 -18.78
C ARG A 584 -31.26 10.71 -19.04
N SER A 585 -32.13 11.68 -18.77
CA SER A 585 -33.57 11.55 -18.98
C SER A 585 -33.95 11.25 -20.44
N LEU A 586 -33.22 11.83 -21.40
CA LEU A 586 -33.41 11.57 -22.83
C LEU A 586 -32.88 10.17 -23.21
N ALA A 587 -31.71 9.79 -22.69
CA ALA A 587 -31.11 8.48 -22.94
C ALA A 587 -32.00 7.34 -22.40
N GLU A 588 -32.50 7.45 -21.18
CA GLU A 588 -33.37 6.44 -20.54
C GLU A 588 -34.64 6.17 -21.36
N VAL A 589 -35.29 7.22 -21.86
CA VAL A 589 -36.49 7.07 -22.70
C VAL A 589 -36.14 6.48 -24.06
N LEU A 590 -35.03 6.90 -24.68
CA LEU A 590 -34.58 6.35 -25.97
C LEU A 590 -34.17 4.88 -25.89
N ASP A 591 -33.54 4.45 -24.80
CA ASP A 591 -33.16 3.05 -24.59
C ASP A 591 -34.37 2.11 -24.48
N VAL A 592 -35.51 2.63 -24.02
CA VAL A 592 -36.78 1.88 -24.01
C VAL A 592 -37.43 1.93 -25.40
N LEU A 593 -37.46 3.11 -26.01
CA LEU A 593 -38.20 3.43 -27.24
C LEU A 593 -37.51 2.98 -28.54
N ALA A 594 -36.22 2.69 -28.52
CA ALA A 594 -35.42 2.29 -29.68
C ALA A 594 -34.37 1.23 -29.31
N ASP A 595 -33.81 0.56 -30.32
CA ASP A 595 -32.71 -0.40 -30.17
C ASP A 595 -31.38 0.27 -30.56
N VAL A 596 -30.31 0.10 -29.79
CA VAL A 596 -28.99 0.67 -30.12
C VAL A 596 -28.30 -0.19 -31.20
N GLU A 597 -28.01 0.40 -32.36
CA GLU A 597 -27.38 -0.29 -33.49
C GLU A 597 -25.84 -0.14 -33.47
N SER A 598 -25.34 1.02 -33.05
CA SER A 598 -23.90 1.28 -32.93
C SER A 598 -23.61 2.25 -31.78
N LYS A 599 -22.58 1.92 -30.99
CA LYS A 599 -21.97 2.78 -29.98
C LYS A 599 -20.61 3.23 -30.54
N GLY A 600 -20.48 4.51 -30.90
CA GLY A 600 -19.26 5.07 -31.49
C GLY A 600 -19.14 6.56 -31.21
N GLY A 601 -18.47 7.31 -32.10
CA GLY A 601 -18.41 8.78 -32.01
C GLY A 601 -19.78 9.47 -32.12
N ALA A 602 -20.78 8.76 -32.62
CA ALA A 602 -22.20 9.09 -32.50
C ALA A 602 -22.97 7.79 -32.22
N THR A 603 -23.92 7.82 -31.27
CA THR A 603 -24.78 6.68 -30.98
C THR A 603 -25.92 6.65 -31.98
N VAL A 604 -26.14 5.51 -32.62
CA VAL A 604 -27.24 5.31 -33.57
C VAL A 604 -28.29 4.41 -32.95
N TYR A 605 -29.50 4.93 -32.83
CA TYR A 605 -30.68 4.24 -32.34
C TYR A 605 -31.60 3.91 -33.52
N ARG A 606 -32.21 2.73 -33.49
CA ARG A 606 -33.17 2.27 -34.50
C ARG A 606 -34.54 2.04 -33.87
N PHE A 607 -35.55 2.69 -34.43
CA PHE A 607 -36.93 2.48 -34.03
C PHE A 607 -37.52 1.27 -34.76
N THR A 608 -37.99 0.29 -33.98
CA THR A 608 -38.63 -0.94 -34.46
C THR A 608 -40.04 -1.07 -33.87
N PRO A 609 -40.95 -1.84 -34.50
CA PRO A 609 -42.27 -2.11 -33.90
C PRO A 609 -42.18 -2.72 -32.49
N GLY A 610 -41.15 -3.51 -32.22
CA GLY A 610 -40.88 -4.11 -30.91
C GLY A 610 -40.49 -3.07 -29.87
N SER A 611 -39.54 -2.17 -30.21
CA SER A 611 -39.10 -1.09 -29.31
C SER A 611 -40.22 -0.10 -28.97
N VAL A 612 -41.06 0.27 -29.94
CA VAL A 612 -42.22 1.13 -29.69
C VAL A 612 -43.24 0.43 -28.79
N ARG A 613 -43.51 -0.87 -29.02
CA ARG A 613 -44.41 -1.65 -28.15
C ARG A 613 -43.88 -1.70 -26.72
N ARG A 614 -42.58 -1.91 -26.54
CA ARG A 614 -41.92 -1.92 -25.23
C ARG A 614 -42.14 -0.60 -24.48
N ALA A 615 -42.06 0.54 -25.16
CA ALA A 615 -42.38 1.84 -24.55
C ALA A 615 -43.85 1.97 -24.14
N LEU A 616 -44.79 1.47 -24.96
CA LEU A 616 -46.22 1.46 -24.61
C LEU A 616 -46.52 0.50 -23.44
N ASP A 617 -45.87 -0.66 -23.39
CA ASP A 617 -45.98 -1.64 -22.30
C ASP A 617 -45.43 -1.09 -20.98
N ALA A 618 -44.42 -0.21 -21.05
CA ALA A 618 -43.89 0.55 -19.91
C ALA A 618 -44.82 1.71 -19.48
N GLY A 619 -45.98 1.87 -20.10
CA GLY A 619 -47.02 2.82 -19.70
C GLY A 619 -46.99 4.18 -20.39
N GLN A 620 -46.16 4.38 -21.42
CA GLN A 620 -46.13 5.63 -22.20
C GLN A 620 -47.29 5.68 -23.20
N ALA A 621 -47.99 6.80 -23.33
CA ALA A 621 -49.01 6.96 -24.37
C ALA A 621 -48.38 7.37 -25.71
N ALA A 622 -49.04 7.04 -26.84
CA ALA A 622 -48.57 7.44 -28.16
C ALA A 622 -48.42 8.97 -28.31
N SER A 623 -49.34 9.74 -27.71
CA SER A 623 -49.24 11.20 -27.66
C SER A 623 -47.98 11.69 -26.95
N ASP A 624 -47.58 10.99 -25.88
CA ASP A 624 -46.42 11.35 -25.08
C ASP A 624 -45.14 11.03 -25.84
N LEU A 625 -45.09 9.90 -26.56
CA LEU A 625 -43.98 9.54 -27.44
C LEU A 625 -43.80 10.56 -28.57
N HIS A 626 -44.89 11.01 -29.21
CA HIS A 626 -44.82 12.06 -30.23
C HIS A 626 -44.35 13.40 -29.64
N ALA A 627 -44.89 13.80 -28.48
CA ALA A 627 -44.50 15.03 -27.80
C ALA A 627 -43.02 14.98 -27.40
N PHE A 628 -42.56 13.84 -26.90
CA PHE A 628 -41.18 13.60 -26.51
C PHE A 628 -40.22 13.72 -27.70
N LEU A 629 -40.50 13.02 -28.80
CA LEU A 629 -39.68 13.08 -30.02
C LEU A 629 -39.68 14.48 -30.64
N ALA A 630 -40.80 15.19 -30.60
CA ALA A 630 -40.89 16.56 -31.07
C ALA A 630 -40.06 17.52 -30.20
N ALA A 631 -40.03 17.32 -28.88
CA ALA A 631 -39.27 18.15 -27.96
C ALA A 631 -37.75 17.93 -28.05
N HIS A 632 -37.31 16.68 -28.26
CA HIS A 632 -35.89 16.30 -28.22
C HIS A 632 -35.31 16.00 -29.61
N SER A 633 -35.97 16.39 -30.70
CA SER A 633 -35.41 16.25 -32.05
C SER A 633 -35.01 17.60 -32.62
N ARG A 634 -33.78 17.69 -33.15
CA ARG A 634 -33.32 18.86 -33.91
C ARG A 634 -33.85 18.89 -35.34
N THR A 635 -34.29 17.75 -35.86
CA THR A 635 -34.94 17.61 -37.16
C THR A 635 -36.46 17.41 -36.97
N PRO A 636 -37.31 17.79 -37.94
CA PRO A 636 -38.72 17.43 -37.88
C PRO A 636 -38.90 15.92 -37.78
N VAL A 637 -39.85 15.46 -36.96
CA VAL A 637 -40.15 14.04 -36.80
C VAL A 637 -40.55 13.44 -38.17
N PRO A 638 -39.83 12.43 -38.69
CA PRO A 638 -40.12 11.86 -39.99
C PRO A 638 -41.50 11.18 -40.02
N GLN A 639 -42.27 11.42 -41.08
CA GLN A 639 -43.58 10.81 -41.29
C GLN A 639 -43.60 9.26 -41.11
N PRO A 640 -42.58 8.50 -41.57
CA PRO A 640 -42.54 7.05 -41.33
C PRO A 640 -42.52 6.68 -39.84
N LEU A 641 -41.81 7.45 -39.01
CA LEU A 641 -41.75 7.21 -37.57
C LEU A 641 -43.08 7.52 -36.90
N THR A 642 -43.74 8.60 -37.32
CA THR A 642 -45.09 8.94 -36.85
C THR A 642 -46.09 7.82 -37.14
N TYR A 643 -46.07 7.28 -38.37
CA TYR A 643 -46.92 6.15 -38.75
C TYR A 643 -46.63 4.88 -37.96
N LEU A 644 -45.35 4.58 -37.70
CA LEU A 644 -44.96 3.42 -36.91
C LEU A 644 -45.55 3.49 -35.49
N ILE A 645 -45.42 4.65 -34.83
CA ILE A 645 -45.96 4.86 -33.47
C ILE A 645 -47.48 4.68 -33.46
N ASP A 646 -48.18 5.32 -34.38
CA ASP A 646 -49.65 5.24 -34.44
C ASP A 646 -50.16 3.83 -34.78
N ASP A 647 -49.50 3.10 -35.68
CA ASP A 647 -49.89 1.73 -36.05
C ASP A 647 -49.70 0.76 -34.87
N VAL A 648 -48.57 0.86 -34.15
CA VAL A 648 -48.32 0.03 -32.96
C VAL A 648 -49.29 0.39 -31.84
N ALA A 649 -49.53 1.68 -31.60
CA ALA A 649 -50.45 2.16 -30.57
C ALA A 649 -51.90 1.76 -30.84
N ARG A 650 -52.37 1.81 -32.10
CA ARG A 650 -53.70 1.31 -32.47
C ARG A 650 -53.85 -0.18 -32.13
N ARG A 651 -52.81 -0.98 -32.35
CA ARG A 651 -52.84 -2.42 -32.05
C ARG A 651 -52.65 -2.75 -30.57
N HIS A 652 -52.08 -1.82 -29.80
CA HIS A 652 -51.82 -1.94 -28.37
C HIS A 652 -53.13 -1.79 -27.56
N GLY A 653 -53.40 -2.73 -26.65
CA GLY A 653 -54.59 -2.65 -25.78
C GLY A 653 -55.95 -3.09 -26.37
N HIS A 654 -56.01 -3.61 -27.61
CA HIS A 654 -57.25 -4.19 -28.17
C HIS A 654 -57.73 -5.45 -27.43
N LEU A 655 -56.79 -6.21 -26.87
CA LEU A 655 -57.05 -7.30 -25.94
C LEU A 655 -56.94 -6.73 -24.52
N ARG A 656 -58.03 -6.82 -23.76
CA ARG A 656 -58.10 -6.29 -22.39
C ARG A 656 -57.88 -7.42 -21.40
N VAL A 657 -56.83 -7.31 -20.62
CA VAL A 657 -56.56 -8.19 -19.49
C VAL A 657 -57.06 -7.47 -18.23
N GLY A 658 -58.02 -8.08 -17.53
CA GLY A 658 -58.44 -7.62 -16.22
C GLY A 658 -57.61 -8.31 -15.13
N ALA A 659 -57.26 -7.60 -14.06
CA ALA A 659 -56.62 -8.23 -12.91
C ALA A 659 -57.63 -9.14 -12.21
N ALA A 660 -57.44 -10.45 -12.36
CA ALA A 660 -57.85 -11.42 -11.36
C ALA A 660 -56.62 -11.64 -10.49
N SER A 661 -56.64 -11.15 -9.25
CA SER A 661 -55.53 -11.32 -8.31
C SER A 661 -55.25 -12.80 -8.05
N ALA A 662 -56.28 -13.63 -8.13
CA ALA A 662 -56.19 -15.08 -8.18
C ALA A 662 -57.39 -15.69 -8.90
N TYR A 663 -57.32 -16.96 -9.26
CA TYR A 663 -58.45 -17.71 -9.82
C TYR A 663 -58.62 -19.04 -9.10
N VAL A 664 -59.85 -19.57 -9.11
CA VAL A 664 -60.19 -20.90 -8.61
C VAL A 664 -60.69 -21.70 -9.80
N ARG A 665 -60.02 -22.81 -10.10
CA ARG A 665 -60.47 -23.80 -11.08
C ARG A 665 -61.00 -25.03 -10.33
N CYS A 666 -62.19 -25.49 -10.70
CA CYS A 666 -62.76 -26.72 -10.17
C CYS A 666 -63.54 -27.43 -11.27
N ASP A 667 -63.37 -28.74 -11.38
CA ASP A 667 -64.02 -29.55 -12.41
C ASP A 667 -65.51 -29.81 -12.11
N ASP A 668 -65.98 -29.43 -10.90
CA ASP A 668 -67.39 -29.50 -10.48
C ASP A 668 -68.01 -28.09 -10.38
N ASP A 669 -68.93 -27.79 -11.32
CA ASP A 669 -69.69 -26.55 -11.36
C ASP A 669 -70.55 -26.35 -10.09
N ALA A 670 -71.13 -27.43 -9.55
CA ALA A 670 -71.96 -27.35 -8.36
C ALA A 670 -71.18 -26.85 -7.14
N LEU A 671 -69.91 -27.25 -7.02
CA LEU A 671 -69.02 -26.82 -5.94
C LEU A 671 -68.68 -25.32 -6.05
N LEU A 672 -68.47 -24.80 -7.27
CA LEU A 672 -68.23 -23.36 -7.47
C LEU A 672 -69.48 -22.53 -7.19
N ASN A 673 -70.67 -23.06 -7.48
CA ASN A 673 -71.94 -22.43 -7.10
C ASN A 673 -72.13 -22.40 -5.58
N GLU A 674 -71.75 -23.48 -4.88
CA GLU A 674 -71.76 -23.53 -3.42
C GLU A 674 -70.83 -22.48 -2.81
N ILE A 675 -69.60 -22.37 -3.33
CA ILE A 675 -68.63 -21.35 -2.88
C ILE A 675 -69.16 -19.93 -3.13
N LEU A 676 -69.77 -19.65 -4.29
CA LEU A 676 -70.36 -18.34 -4.59
C LEU A 676 -71.59 -18.02 -3.73
N ALA A 677 -72.35 -19.03 -3.31
CA ALA A 677 -73.55 -18.87 -2.48
C ALA A 677 -73.25 -18.77 -0.98
N ASP A 678 -72.08 -19.22 -0.51
CA ASP A 678 -71.67 -19.11 0.88
C ASP A 678 -71.40 -17.64 1.26
N LYS A 679 -72.13 -17.15 2.26
CA LYS A 679 -72.00 -15.77 2.75
C LYS A 679 -70.58 -15.45 3.25
N ARG A 680 -69.80 -16.45 3.66
CA ARG A 680 -68.40 -16.31 4.08
C ARG A 680 -67.46 -15.93 2.92
N ALA A 681 -67.84 -16.21 1.67
CA ALA A 681 -67.04 -15.90 0.48
C ALA A 681 -67.11 -14.42 0.04
N ALA A 682 -67.99 -13.61 0.64
CA ALA A 682 -68.19 -12.22 0.27
C ALA A 682 -66.90 -11.37 0.35
N GLY A 683 -66.02 -11.68 1.31
CA GLY A 683 -64.73 -11.02 1.48
C GLY A 683 -63.71 -11.31 0.37
N LEU A 684 -63.86 -12.43 -0.35
CA LEU A 684 -62.96 -12.88 -1.43
C LEU A 684 -63.27 -12.20 -2.78
N ARG A 685 -64.41 -11.51 -2.87
CA ARG A 685 -64.89 -10.79 -4.07
C ARG A 685 -64.77 -11.63 -5.34
N LEU A 686 -65.31 -12.84 -5.27
CA LEU A 686 -65.31 -13.80 -6.36
C LEU A 686 -66.24 -13.34 -7.49
N ARG A 687 -65.79 -13.49 -8.73
CA ARG A 687 -66.53 -13.23 -9.96
C ARG A 687 -66.36 -14.41 -10.90
N ARG A 688 -67.44 -14.89 -11.47
CA ARG A 688 -67.39 -16.01 -12.41
C ARG A 688 -66.85 -15.58 -13.77
N LEU A 689 -65.86 -16.33 -14.27
CA LEU A 689 -65.30 -16.14 -15.61
C LEU A 689 -65.75 -17.25 -16.58
N ALA A 690 -65.94 -18.47 -16.08
CA ALA A 690 -66.43 -19.62 -16.84
C ALA A 690 -67.20 -20.61 -15.92
N PRO A 691 -67.87 -21.65 -16.45
CA PRO A 691 -68.57 -22.64 -15.62
C PRO A 691 -67.68 -23.33 -14.58
N THR A 692 -66.41 -23.55 -14.89
CA THR A 692 -65.44 -24.21 -14.00
C THR A 692 -64.37 -23.27 -13.44
N VAL A 693 -64.53 -21.94 -13.60
CA VAL A 693 -63.51 -20.95 -13.23
C VAL A 693 -64.11 -19.70 -12.57
N LEU A 694 -63.62 -19.39 -11.36
CA LEU A 694 -63.86 -18.13 -10.66
C LEU A 694 -62.60 -17.28 -10.67
N ALA A 695 -62.73 -15.96 -10.82
CA ALA A 695 -61.69 -14.99 -10.52
C ALA A 695 -61.96 -14.35 -9.16
N ALA A 696 -60.91 -14.11 -8.38
CA ALA A 696 -60.94 -13.36 -7.14
C ALA A 696 -60.20 -12.03 -7.30
N GLN A 697 -60.64 -11.02 -6.56
CA GLN A 697 -59.87 -9.79 -6.38
C GLN A 697 -58.91 -9.87 -5.17
N ALA A 698 -59.11 -10.87 -4.30
CA ALA A 698 -58.16 -11.22 -3.25
C ALA A 698 -56.91 -11.88 -3.86
N ASP A 699 -55.74 -11.62 -3.28
CA ASP A 699 -54.49 -12.24 -3.69
C ASP A 699 -54.51 -13.77 -3.46
N PRO A 700 -53.62 -14.53 -4.12
CA PRO A 700 -53.65 -16.00 -4.07
C PRO A 700 -53.55 -16.58 -2.65
N ALA A 701 -52.79 -15.94 -1.74
CA ALA A 701 -52.64 -16.42 -0.37
C ALA A 701 -53.93 -16.19 0.44
N SER A 702 -54.48 -14.99 0.37
CA SER A 702 -55.77 -14.66 1.01
C SER A 702 -56.93 -15.53 0.49
N LEU A 703 -56.92 -15.85 -0.81
CA LEU A 703 -57.91 -16.73 -1.43
C LEU A 703 -57.77 -18.19 -0.96
N LEU A 704 -56.54 -18.72 -0.90
CA LEU A 704 -56.25 -20.06 -0.39
C LEU A 704 -56.71 -20.22 1.06
N ASP A 705 -56.39 -19.26 1.92
CA ASP A 705 -56.75 -19.31 3.34
C ASP A 705 -58.25 -19.14 3.58
N GLY A 706 -58.92 -18.25 2.83
CA GLY A 706 -60.36 -18.06 2.92
C GLY A 706 -61.15 -19.31 2.50
N LEU A 707 -60.73 -19.99 1.44
CA LEU A 707 -61.35 -21.24 1.00
C LEU A 707 -61.11 -22.40 1.99
N ARG A 708 -59.92 -22.49 2.62
CA ARG A 708 -59.64 -23.45 3.69
C ARG A 708 -60.51 -23.25 4.91
N ALA A 709 -60.69 -21.99 5.33
CA ALA A 709 -61.57 -21.64 6.45
C ALA A 709 -63.05 -21.99 6.17
N MET A 710 -63.45 -22.03 4.90
CA MET A 710 -64.78 -22.45 4.47
C MET A 710 -64.96 -23.98 4.44
N GLY A 711 -63.88 -24.77 4.59
CA GLY A 711 -63.88 -26.23 4.60
C GLY A 711 -63.40 -26.88 3.30
N PHE A 712 -62.90 -26.09 2.34
CA PHE A 712 -62.37 -26.58 1.05
C PHE A 712 -60.85 -26.80 1.10
N ALA A 713 -60.30 -27.59 0.18
CA ALA A 713 -58.85 -27.92 0.15
C ALA A 713 -58.17 -27.48 -1.16
N PRO A 714 -57.87 -26.18 -1.36
CA PRO A 714 -57.25 -25.68 -2.60
C PRO A 714 -55.71 -25.76 -2.59
N ALA A 715 -55.12 -25.85 -3.79
CA ALA A 715 -53.67 -25.81 -4.05
C ALA A 715 -53.31 -24.55 -4.85
N ALA A 716 -52.13 -23.96 -4.60
CA ALA A 716 -51.65 -22.80 -5.35
C ALA A 716 -51.30 -23.21 -6.78
N GLU A 717 -51.74 -22.46 -7.79
CA GLU A 717 -51.39 -22.71 -9.19
C GLU A 717 -50.43 -21.63 -9.69
N SER A 718 -50.14 -21.67 -10.97
CA SER A 718 -49.00 -21.03 -11.61
C SER A 718 -49.41 -20.27 -12.84
N ALA A 719 -48.58 -19.33 -13.27
CA ALA A 719 -48.84 -18.63 -14.52
C ALA A 719 -48.86 -19.56 -15.75
N GLU A 720 -48.20 -20.73 -15.70
CA GLU A 720 -48.24 -21.76 -16.74
C GLU A 720 -49.23 -22.91 -16.46
N GLY A 721 -49.96 -22.88 -15.33
CA GLY A 721 -50.90 -23.94 -14.91
C GLY A 721 -50.31 -25.01 -13.98
N ASP A 722 -49.03 -24.88 -13.60
CA ASP A 722 -48.25 -25.77 -12.73
C ASP A 722 -47.77 -25.08 -11.43
N VAL A 723 -48.50 -25.04 -10.31
CA VAL A 723 -48.08 -24.45 -8.99
C VAL A 723 -46.82 -23.52 -8.96
N LEU A 724 -46.94 -22.17 -9.00
CA LEU A 724 -45.79 -21.22 -9.15
C LEU A 724 -45.72 -20.10 -8.08
N ILE A 725 -44.53 -19.45 -8.05
CA ILE A 725 -44.04 -18.31 -7.25
C ILE A 725 -43.58 -17.14 -8.20
N THR A 726 -43.61 -15.85 -7.79
CA THR A 726 -43.80 -14.55 -8.57
C THR A 726 -42.58 -13.64 -8.99
N ARG A 727 -42.85 -12.59 -9.84
CA ARG A 727 -41.96 -11.61 -10.59
C ARG A 727 -41.16 -10.52 -9.81
N ALA A 728 -40.13 -9.92 -10.47
CA ALA A 728 -39.00 -9.12 -9.92
C ALA A 728 -39.09 -7.55 -10.00
N HIS A 729 -38.55 -6.88 -8.97
CA HIS A 729 -38.27 -5.41 -8.87
C HIS A 729 -36.76 -5.14 -9.06
N ALA A 730 -36.37 -3.90 -9.39
CA ALA A 730 -34.95 -3.48 -9.40
C ALA A 730 -34.29 -3.79 -8.06
N HIS A 731 -33.16 -4.51 -8.11
CA HIS A 731 -32.51 -5.07 -6.93
C HIS A 731 -31.43 -4.11 -6.45
N ARG A 732 -31.63 -3.51 -5.28
CA ARG A 732 -30.62 -2.68 -4.61
C ARG A 732 -30.08 -3.40 -3.39
N THR A 733 -28.79 -3.25 -3.15
CA THR A 733 -28.25 -3.63 -1.84
C THR A 733 -28.69 -2.60 -0.78
N PRO A 734 -28.65 -2.96 0.51
CA PRO A 734 -28.67 -1.95 1.58
C PRO A 734 -27.54 -0.92 1.40
N PRO A 735 -27.66 0.31 1.94
CA PRO A 735 -26.57 1.28 1.96
C PRO A 735 -25.30 0.67 2.55
N ARG A 736 -24.19 0.76 1.82
CA ARG A 736 -22.87 0.32 2.28
C ARG A 736 -21.82 1.39 2.03
N THR A 737 -20.93 1.53 3.01
CA THR A 737 -19.73 2.37 2.88
C THR A 737 -18.73 1.66 1.99
N ALA A 738 -17.97 2.42 1.20
CA ALA A 738 -16.81 1.91 0.49
C ALA A 738 -15.86 1.17 1.46
N PRO A 739 -15.19 0.09 1.01
CA PRO A 739 -14.24 -0.63 1.84
C PRO A 739 -13.08 0.28 2.25
N GLU A 740 -12.71 0.25 3.55
CA GLU A 740 -11.56 1.00 4.03
C GLU A 740 -10.25 0.41 3.47
N PRO A 741 -9.35 1.24 2.91
CA PRO A 741 -8.02 0.80 2.48
C PRO A 741 -7.25 0.12 3.63
N VAL A 742 -6.51 -0.94 3.31
CA VAL A 742 -5.67 -1.69 4.27
C VAL A 742 -4.20 -1.29 4.10
N PRO A 743 -3.69 -0.27 4.81
CA PRO A 743 -2.32 0.22 4.62
C PRO A 743 -1.26 -0.78 5.08
N ASP A 744 -0.06 -0.67 4.51
CA ASP A 744 1.10 -1.47 4.92
C ASP A 744 1.73 -0.92 6.22
N GLY A 745 1.43 -1.59 7.34
CA GLY A 745 2.07 -1.32 8.62
C GLY A 745 1.41 -0.19 9.44
N PRO A 746 2.02 0.22 10.56
CA PRO A 746 1.45 1.26 11.42
C PRO A 746 1.42 2.61 10.69
N PRO A 747 0.40 3.45 10.95
CA PRO A 747 0.28 4.76 10.31
C PRO A 747 1.51 5.62 10.60
N VAL A 748 1.86 6.50 9.67
CA VAL A 748 2.93 7.48 9.88
C VAL A 748 2.48 8.41 11.01
N PRO A 749 3.28 8.58 12.08
CA PRO A 749 2.91 9.43 13.21
C PRO A 749 2.82 10.89 12.77
N ASP A 750 1.76 11.58 13.17
CA ASP A 750 1.65 13.02 12.96
C ASP A 750 2.66 13.81 13.81
N ALA A 751 2.85 15.09 13.50
CA ALA A 751 3.82 15.93 14.20
C ALA A 751 3.50 16.08 15.70
N THR A 752 2.23 16.01 16.07
CA THR A 752 1.74 16.15 17.45
C THR A 752 2.15 14.93 18.29
N LEU A 753 1.88 13.72 17.77
CA LEU A 753 2.24 12.46 18.37
C LEU A 753 3.76 12.31 18.46
N LEU A 754 4.51 12.69 17.43
CA LEU A 754 5.97 12.68 17.46
C LEU A 754 6.51 13.57 18.57
N SER A 755 6.00 14.79 18.69
CA SER A 755 6.45 15.76 19.70
C SER A 755 6.14 15.26 21.12
N ALA A 756 4.96 14.69 21.34
CA ALA A 756 4.57 14.10 22.62
C ALA A 756 5.43 12.87 22.97
N ALA A 757 5.64 11.97 22.02
CA ALA A 757 6.46 10.77 22.22
C ALA A 757 7.91 11.11 22.54
N ILE A 758 8.52 12.08 21.84
CA ILE A 758 9.91 12.50 22.12
C ILE A 758 10.01 13.09 23.53
N ARG A 759 9.05 13.92 23.94
CA ARG A 759 9.02 14.46 25.30
C ARG A 759 8.96 13.36 26.36
N ALA A 760 8.09 12.35 26.16
CA ALA A 760 7.98 11.21 27.06
C ALA A 760 9.28 10.39 27.13
N ILE A 761 9.88 10.07 25.97
CA ILE A 761 11.15 9.33 25.88
C ILE A 761 12.28 10.10 26.59
N ARG A 762 12.37 11.41 26.39
CA ARG A 762 13.38 12.26 27.04
C ARG A 762 13.19 12.37 28.54
N ALA A 763 11.95 12.50 28.99
CA ALA A 763 11.63 12.56 30.41
C ALA A 763 12.00 11.25 31.12
N GLY A 764 11.63 10.10 30.54
CA GLY A 764 12.01 8.80 31.09
C GLY A 764 13.50 8.53 31.01
N ASP A 765 14.19 9.01 29.96
CA ASP A 765 15.64 8.93 29.85
C ASP A 765 16.38 9.74 30.92
N LEU A 766 15.90 10.97 31.20
CA LEU A 766 16.43 11.80 32.28
C LEU A 766 16.20 11.13 33.65
N ALA A 767 15.02 10.55 33.87
CA ALA A 767 14.70 9.83 35.10
C ALA A 767 15.58 8.58 35.28
N ALA A 768 15.86 7.85 34.20
CA ALA A 768 16.69 6.65 34.23
C ALA A 768 18.19 6.95 34.43
N THR A 769 18.68 8.11 33.97
CA THR A 769 20.12 8.46 33.98
C THR A 769 20.54 9.40 35.11
N THR A 770 19.60 10.06 35.79
CA THR A 770 19.91 10.97 36.91
C THR A 770 20.53 10.20 38.08
N PRO A 771 21.79 10.47 38.47
CA PRO A 771 22.42 9.78 39.59
C PRO A 771 21.68 10.12 40.88
N ARG A 772 21.14 9.09 41.54
CA ARG A 772 20.46 9.25 42.84
C ARG A 772 21.48 9.67 43.88
N ARG A 773 21.24 10.81 44.55
CA ARG A 773 22.07 11.30 45.66
C ARG A 773 22.01 10.29 46.80
N GLN A 774 23.13 9.65 47.13
CA GLN A 774 23.26 8.90 48.38
C GLN A 774 23.19 9.89 49.54
N THR A 775 22.10 9.86 50.30
CA THR A 775 21.97 10.59 51.57
C THR A 775 22.47 9.70 52.70
N ASP A 776 23.53 10.15 53.39
CA ASP A 776 24.04 9.61 54.66
C ASP A 776 23.06 9.94 55.81
N GLN A 777 21.93 9.23 55.85
CA GLN A 777 21.16 8.99 57.06
C GLN A 777 20.91 7.49 57.14
N PRO A 778 20.96 6.86 58.33
CA PRO A 778 20.58 5.46 58.45
C PRO A 778 19.07 5.36 58.26
N GLN A 779 18.68 5.08 57.02
CA GLN A 779 17.31 4.85 56.58
C GLN A 779 17.24 3.47 55.90
N PRO A 780 16.18 2.69 56.08
CA PRO A 780 16.13 1.30 55.65
C PRO A 780 16.13 1.18 54.12
N ALA A 781 16.70 0.09 53.60
CA ALA A 781 16.82 -0.21 52.18
C ALA A 781 15.49 -0.05 51.43
N THR A 782 15.43 0.83 50.41
CA THR A 782 14.20 1.04 49.63
C THR A 782 14.47 1.23 48.13
N GLY A 783 14.44 0.10 47.43
CA GLY A 783 13.69 -0.07 46.17
C GLY A 783 12.49 -1.01 46.36
N GLU A 784 12.13 -1.30 47.62
CA GLU A 784 10.97 -2.09 48.00
C GLU A 784 9.78 -1.15 48.22
N LEU A 785 8.65 -1.50 47.61
CA LEU A 785 7.36 -0.90 47.90
C LEU A 785 7.06 -1.00 49.41
N PRO A 786 6.47 0.04 50.03
CA PRO A 786 6.04 -0.06 51.42
C PRO A 786 5.03 -1.21 51.56
N ARG A 787 5.24 -2.07 52.57
CA ARG A 787 4.26 -3.10 52.90
C ARG A 787 3.01 -2.42 53.47
N THR A 788 2.00 -2.28 52.64
CA THR A 788 0.70 -1.75 53.02
C THR A 788 -0.12 -2.83 53.69
N SER A 789 -0.94 -2.45 54.69
CA SER A 789 -1.94 -3.38 55.23
C SER A 789 -2.98 -3.71 54.15
N SER A 790 -3.70 -4.84 54.28
CA SER A 790 -4.75 -5.21 53.32
C SER A 790 -5.86 -4.16 53.21
N ALA A 791 -6.13 -3.43 54.31
CA ALA A 791 -7.12 -2.36 54.34
C ALA A 791 -6.64 -1.11 53.58
N GLU A 792 -5.38 -0.69 53.76
CA GLU A 792 -4.78 0.43 53.02
C GLU A 792 -4.62 0.11 51.53
N THR A 793 -4.21 -1.12 51.21
CA THR A 793 -4.11 -1.62 49.83
C THR A 793 -5.45 -1.52 49.10
N LEU A 794 -6.53 -1.95 49.75
CA LEU A 794 -7.88 -1.88 49.18
C LEU A 794 -8.36 -0.43 49.04
N ALA A 795 -8.12 0.41 50.04
CA ALA A 795 -8.50 1.82 49.99
C ALA A 795 -7.78 2.59 48.87
N THR A 796 -6.47 2.35 48.70
CA THR A 796 -5.66 2.98 47.64
C THR A 796 -6.10 2.51 46.25
N MET A 797 -6.41 1.22 46.09
CA MET A 797 -6.93 0.68 44.83
C MET A 797 -8.31 1.25 44.48
N GLN A 798 -9.19 1.40 45.47
CA GLN A 798 -10.51 2.01 45.26
C GLN A 798 -10.42 3.50 44.92
N ALA A 799 -9.49 4.23 45.55
CA ALA A 799 -9.21 5.62 45.20
C ALA A 799 -8.70 5.74 43.76
N ALA A 800 -7.73 4.90 43.36
CA ALA A 800 -7.17 4.90 42.00
C ALA A 800 -8.19 4.49 40.91
N VAL A 801 -9.16 3.63 41.21
CA VAL A 801 -10.28 3.35 40.28
C VAL A 801 -11.14 4.59 40.05
N LEU A 802 -11.31 5.44 41.07
CA LEU A 802 -12.09 6.67 40.97
C LEU A 802 -11.32 7.79 40.27
N THR A 803 -10.00 7.89 40.48
CA THR A 803 -9.14 8.93 39.87
C THR A 803 -8.59 8.53 38.51
N GLY A 804 -8.60 7.23 38.17
CA GLY A 804 -7.98 6.70 36.95
C GLY A 804 -6.45 6.66 37.00
N GLU A 805 -5.85 6.83 38.18
CA GLU A 805 -4.40 6.91 38.35
C GLU A 805 -3.72 5.53 38.34
N SER A 806 -2.48 5.49 37.85
CA SER A 806 -1.68 4.27 37.83
C SER A 806 -1.00 4.04 39.17
N LEU A 807 -1.04 2.78 39.63
CA LEU A 807 -0.45 2.34 40.89
C LEU A 807 0.73 1.41 40.65
N TRP A 808 1.74 1.53 41.49
CA TRP A 808 2.84 0.58 41.56
C TRP A 808 2.57 -0.44 42.66
N ILE A 809 2.63 -1.72 42.33
CA ILE A 809 2.30 -2.82 43.25
C ILE A 809 3.40 -3.86 43.34
N GLY A 810 3.53 -4.46 44.51
CA GLY A 810 4.29 -5.68 44.74
C GLY A 810 3.32 -6.85 44.70
N TYR A 811 3.62 -7.90 43.93
CA TYR A 811 2.72 -9.03 43.73
C TYR A 811 3.47 -10.36 43.81
N VAL A 812 2.95 -11.31 44.58
CA VAL A 812 3.46 -12.68 44.68
C VAL A 812 2.56 -13.62 43.89
N ASN A 813 3.12 -14.35 42.93
CA ASN A 813 2.36 -15.31 42.11
C ASN A 813 2.04 -16.61 42.87
N ALA A 814 1.33 -17.55 42.22
CA ALA A 814 0.94 -18.82 42.86
C ALA A 814 2.15 -19.71 43.21
N GLU A 815 3.27 -19.52 42.51
CA GLU A 815 4.53 -20.23 42.66
C GLU A 815 5.45 -19.59 43.73
N GLY A 816 5.00 -18.52 44.40
CA GLY A 816 5.73 -17.86 45.48
C GLY A 816 6.82 -16.87 45.03
N ALA A 817 6.93 -16.58 43.72
CA ALA A 817 7.84 -15.58 43.19
C ALA A 817 7.25 -14.16 43.32
N ALA A 818 8.00 -13.27 43.97
CA ALA A 818 7.66 -11.86 44.09
C ALA A 818 8.04 -11.09 42.81
N SER A 819 7.14 -10.22 42.35
CA SER A 819 7.32 -9.36 41.18
C SER A 819 6.77 -7.96 41.47
N GLN A 820 7.29 -6.94 40.80
CA GLN A 820 6.78 -5.58 40.87
C GLN A 820 6.05 -5.25 39.56
N ARG A 821 4.90 -4.57 39.63
CA ARG A 821 4.04 -4.28 38.48
C ARG A 821 3.45 -2.88 38.56
N VAL A 822 3.33 -2.22 37.43
CA VAL A 822 2.58 -0.96 37.31
C VAL A 822 1.22 -1.27 36.70
N ILE A 823 0.16 -0.94 37.42
CA ILE A 823 -1.20 -1.27 37.02
C ILE A 823 -2.11 -0.04 37.03
N ALA A 824 -3.01 0.06 36.06
CA ALA A 824 -4.13 1.01 36.09
C ALA A 824 -5.41 0.25 36.49
N PRO A 825 -5.86 0.36 37.75
CA PRO A 825 -7.00 -0.42 38.24
C PRO A 825 -8.30 0.08 37.62
N VAL A 826 -9.08 -0.86 37.10
CA VAL A 826 -10.36 -0.60 36.41
C VAL A 826 -11.55 -0.89 37.33
N ARG A 827 -11.44 -1.92 38.18
CA ARG A 827 -12.51 -2.34 39.09
C ARG A 827 -11.95 -3.13 40.28
N VAL A 828 -12.48 -2.90 41.48
CA VAL A 828 -12.14 -3.64 42.70
C VAL A 828 -13.40 -4.25 43.32
N GLU A 829 -13.53 -5.58 43.29
CA GLU A 829 -14.67 -6.30 43.86
C GLU A 829 -14.27 -7.68 44.41
N GLY A 830 -14.94 -8.13 45.47
CA GLY A 830 -14.78 -9.50 45.99
C GLY A 830 -13.37 -9.88 46.44
N GLY A 831 -12.51 -8.91 46.79
CA GLY A 831 -11.11 -9.16 47.16
C GLY A 831 -10.15 -9.27 45.98
N PHE A 832 -10.59 -8.93 44.77
CA PHE A 832 -9.79 -8.88 43.55
C PHE A 832 -9.77 -7.47 42.96
N VAL A 833 -8.69 -7.14 42.26
CA VAL A 833 -8.58 -5.94 41.42
C VAL A 833 -8.34 -6.35 39.98
N THR A 834 -9.22 -5.93 39.08
CA THR A 834 -8.99 -6.03 37.64
C THR A 834 -8.34 -4.74 37.18
N ALA A 835 -7.18 -4.86 36.56
CA ALA A 835 -6.36 -3.73 36.18
C ALA A 835 -5.65 -3.99 34.86
N TYR A 836 -5.39 -2.93 34.10
CA TYR A 836 -4.46 -2.99 32.98
C TYR A 836 -3.04 -3.05 33.52
N ASP A 837 -2.28 -4.11 33.25
CA ASP A 837 -0.89 -4.22 33.68
C ASP A 837 0.04 -3.67 32.60
N HIS A 838 0.61 -2.49 32.84
CA HIS A 838 1.56 -1.86 31.92
C HIS A 838 2.85 -2.65 31.73
N THR A 839 3.15 -3.59 32.64
CA THR A 839 4.33 -4.47 32.57
C THR A 839 4.11 -5.65 31.62
N ALA A 840 2.87 -6.15 31.53
CA ALA A 840 2.50 -7.31 30.72
C ALA A 840 1.65 -6.95 29.48
N ASP A 841 1.22 -5.69 29.38
CA ASP A 841 0.40 -5.11 28.31
C ASP A 841 -0.93 -5.83 28.07
N GLU A 842 -1.57 -6.29 29.16
CA GLU A 842 -2.88 -6.92 29.11
C GLU A 842 -3.70 -6.67 30.39
N VAL A 843 -5.02 -6.85 30.29
CA VAL A 843 -5.94 -6.74 31.43
C VAL A 843 -5.85 -8.02 32.25
N ARG A 844 -5.45 -7.89 33.52
CA ARG A 844 -5.33 -9.01 34.46
C ARG A 844 -6.10 -8.74 35.75
N THR A 845 -6.56 -9.82 36.35
CA THR A 845 -7.19 -9.79 37.67
C THR A 845 -6.22 -10.28 38.73
N TYR A 846 -5.98 -9.44 39.73
CA TYR A 846 -5.06 -9.69 40.83
C TYR A 846 -5.83 -9.94 42.13
N PRO A 847 -5.58 -11.03 42.85
CA PRO A 847 -6.08 -11.18 44.22
C PRO A 847 -5.35 -10.21 45.17
N LEU A 848 -6.10 -9.37 45.89
CA LEU A 848 -5.55 -8.34 46.78
C LEU A 848 -4.70 -8.93 47.91
N HIS A 849 -5.02 -10.14 48.40
CA HIS A 849 -4.24 -10.80 49.45
C HIS A 849 -2.83 -11.25 49.00
N ARG A 850 -2.53 -11.17 47.69
CA ARG A 850 -1.20 -11.43 47.14
C ARG A 850 -0.45 -10.16 46.75
N VAL A 851 -1.07 -9.00 46.97
CA VAL A 851 -0.42 -7.71 46.83
C VAL A 851 0.33 -7.43 48.12
N THR A 852 1.66 -7.32 48.03
CA THR A 852 2.56 -7.16 49.18
C THR A 852 2.79 -5.70 49.56
N GLY A 853 2.43 -4.77 48.69
CA GLY A 853 2.58 -3.34 48.88
C GLY A 853 2.01 -2.55 47.70
N VAL A 854 1.49 -1.36 47.96
CA VAL A 854 0.98 -0.42 46.94
C VAL A 854 1.59 0.95 47.19
N ALA A 855 2.02 1.61 46.12
CA ALA A 855 2.37 3.02 46.13
C ALA A 855 1.73 3.71 44.92
N GLU A 856 1.25 4.93 45.14
CA GLU A 856 0.87 5.82 44.04
C GLU A 856 2.14 6.19 43.27
N LEU A 857 2.08 6.08 41.94
CA LEU A 857 3.09 6.72 41.11
C LEU A 857 2.84 8.22 41.22
N ALA A 858 3.85 8.98 41.66
CA ALA A 858 3.75 10.42 41.66
C ALA A 858 3.34 10.88 40.25
N GLY A 859 2.14 11.46 40.16
CA GLY A 859 1.57 11.97 38.92
C GLY A 859 2.44 13.05 38.30
N GLU A 860 2.22 13.22 36.99
CA GLU A 860 2.85 14.15 36.02
C GLU A 860 3.34 15.51 36.55
#